data_AF-A0A8I2Z7R0-F1
#
_entry.id   AF-A0A8I2Z7R0-F1
#
_cell.length_a   1.000
_cell.length_b   1.000
_cell.length_c   1.000
_cell.angle_alpha   90.00
_cell.angle_beta   90.00
_cell.angle_gamma   90.00
#
_symmetry.space_group_name_H-M   'P 1'
#
loop_
_entity.id
_entity.type
_entity.pdbx_description
1 polymer ?
#
loop_
_entity_poly.entity_id
_entity_poly.type
_entity_poly.pdbx_seq_one_letter_code
_entity_poly.pdbx_strand_id
1 'polypeptide(L)'
;MKSPTFATIVAFAFGTVAVLAQGDPAPKPPSSRLRVILNPARVRALDEPDFKLWTITGEPKNVSTTFGDTSITVAAANSTIAGASYKWHYTRRVAPLGERVVAQGISTNTDDAGNKPMTISITGLPAGEHSLLTWHNAWDSLKAVASLTVKVNGEDAETLAQSVRVDNIWESAHSFVQFTVSGANDTTNIEFIPAGADGRVFLNGFEIDTPNTDNVVSFPEPNNRDERVQLEGGDTYEASWRAPDAESPKYNVYIGTSPTELTSLALGLDKTSTTLDGLDVFGTFYWRVDVVLGDETYIGHAFMLRGAQLAFPGAEGYGRFARGGRGGRVIHVTSLEDSEEEGTLRYALAVARGPRYVVFDVGGVITTTSRMVVSDQYVTVAGQTAPGKGIIVQGHPLGLSGAIDTIFRHIKVRPGTVSGETVDAMGMAGSNHCILDRCSMGWGIDENFSSRNAANMTFQRSMISEPLNVAGHKNYPPGREHGFAATVSGNVGSLHHNLIAHAEGRSWSMGGGLDDEGKFGGRLDIRNNVVYNFGRRVTDGGAHEVNFVGNVYKQGPASNLTYALRAQYENQLPGQQQYYCEGNSMPGVFDQDSVQYASPDGTGSNKNVACWADVTISPAPSYRKFYDQPFFPSYVETQPSTEAYKRVLSDAGVSQPVVDNHDSRIFNETLTGTYTYKGSKSGKLGLIDNPADVGGLEDFPTVTREASWDADGDGIADWWDGSTGGDGYEPIEGYINFMADPHVYVAPGKSVIVDLKDLFRGFEKKPTFTAAGADKGNVEVEGSWATYTAGDEAGIDYIELTVKDSEGGSWTRTFGVAIFEGAPASGPPKCRRAMQV
;
A
#
# COMPACT_ATOMS: atom_id res chain seq x y z
N MET A 1 -34.60 49.52 19.13
CA MET A 1 -35.70 48.62 18.72
C MET A 1 -35.21 47.87 17.49
N LYS A 2 -34.56 46.72 17.70
CA LYS A 2 -35.07 45.36 17.44
C LYS A 2 -35.44 45.08 15.97
N SER A 3 -34.52 44.48 15.21
CA SER A 3 -34.62 43.10 14.69
C SER A 3 -33.58 42.85 13.57
N PRO A 4 -32.72 41.81 13.67
CA PRO A 4 -31.96 41.29 12.54
C PRO A 4 -32.74 40.17 11.84
N THR A 5 -32.56 40.04 10.52
CA THR A 5 -33.16 38.99 9.69
C THR A 5 -32.18 37.82 9.58
N PHE A 6 -32.75 36.61 9.65
CA PHE A 6 -32.11 35.31 9.82
C PHE A 6 -31.03 34.96 8.79
N ALA A 7 -29.90 34.45 9.28
CA ALA A 7 -28.99 33.61 8.52
C ALA A 7 -29.59 32.18 8.50
N THR A 8 -29.88 31.68 7.31
CA THR A 8 -30.24 30.28 7.09
C THR A 8 -28.96 29.45 7.14
N ILE A 9 -28.75 28.75 8.26
CA ILE A 9 -27.77 27.67 8.34
C ILE A 9 -28.33 26.53 7.49
N VAL A 10 -27.77 26.31 6.32
CA VAL A 10 -27.99 25.08 5.54
C VAL A 10 -27.18 24.00 6.24
N ALA A 11 -27.88 23.07 6.89
CA ALA A 11 -27.27 21.87 7.43
C ALA A 11 -26.79 21.02 6.26
N PHE A 12 -25.47 20.90 6.10
CA PHE A 12 -24.88 19.86 5.28
C PHE A 12 -25.34 18.51 5.80
N ALA A 13 -25.83 17.64 4.91
CA ALA A 13 -26.01 16.24 5.22
C ALA A 13 -24.62 15.63 5.38
N PHE A 14 -24.06 15.76 6.59
CA PHE A 14 -22.98 14.88 7.03
C PHE A 14 -23.48 13.45 6.81
N GLY A 15 -22.65 12.62 6.18
CA GLY A 15 -22.82 11.17 6.25
C GLY A 15 -23.16 10.80 7.69
N THR A 16 -24.19 9.97 7.87
CA THR A 16 -24.68 9.55 9.18
C THR A 16 -23.49 9.24 10.08
N VAL A 17 -23.22 10.15 11.03
CA VAL A 17 -22.25 9.89 12.10
C VAL A 17 -22.70 8.58 12.73
N ALA A 18 -21.83 7.57 12.74
CA ALA A 18 -22.10 6.34 13.46
C ALA A 18 -22.53 6.68 14.89
N VAL A 19 -23.81 6.50 15.19
CA VAL A 19 -24.34 6.64 16.55
C VAL A 19 -24.25 5.26 17.16
N LEU A 20 -23.13 4.98 17.82
CA LEU A 20 -23.03 3.79 18.69
C LEU A 20 -24.18 3.82 19.70
N ALA A 21 -24.82 2.67 19.92
CA ALA A 21 -25.88 2.54 20.90
C ALA A 21 -25.39 2.97 22.29
N GLN A 22 -26.22 3.68 23.05
CA GLN A 22 -25.87 4.17 24.39
C GLN A 22 -25.88 3.03 25.41
N GLY A 23 -24.79 2.27 25.47
CA GLY A 23 -24.47 1.36 26.56
C GLY A 23 -23.95 2.10 27.81
N ASP A 24 -23.85 1.38 28.92
CA ASP A 24 -23.25 1.91 30.14
C ASP A 24 -21.74 2.17 29.92
N PRO A 25 -21.15 3.22 30.53
CA PRO A 25 -19.72 3.48 30.42
C PRO A 25 -18.89 2.28 30.88
N ALA A 26 -17.87 1.93 30.10
CA ALA A 26 -16.96 0.84 30.43
C ALA A 26 -16.17 1.14 31.72
N PRO A 27 -15.84 0.11 32.53
CA PRO A 27 -14.90 0.23 33.63
C PRO A 27 -13.59 0.86 33.15
N LYS A 28 -13.08 1.84 33.89
CA LYS A 28 -11.82 2.51 33.57
C LYS A 28 -10.64 1.74 34.18
N PRO A 29 -9.52 1.63 33.45
CA PRO A 29 -8.30 1.11 34.05
C PRO A 29 -7.80 2.02 35.18
N PRO A 30 -6.97 1.51 36.11
CA PRO A 30 -6.34 2.32 37.14
C PRO A 30 -5.57 3.50 36.54
N SER A 31 -5.61 4.67 37.19
CA SER A 31 -4.92 5.87 36.70
C SER A 31 -3.39 5.75 36.69
N SER A 32 -2.87 4.82 37.49
CA SER A 32 -1.45 4.45 37.57
C SER A 32 -1.01 3.50 36.45
N ARG A 33 -1.94 3.04 35.59
CA ARG A 33 -1.61 2.13 34.49
C ARG A 33 -0.58 2.75 33.55
N LEU A 34 0.52 2.02 33.33
CA LEU A 34 1.63 2.44 32.49
C LEU A 34 2.10 1.26 31.64
N ARG A 35 2.37 1.49 30.35
CA ARG A 35 2.90 0.48 29.43
C ARG A 35 4.18 0.98 28.79
N VAL A 36 5.26 0.22 28.89
CA VAL A 36 6.60 0.64 28.45
C VAL A 36 7.28 -0.42 27.59
N ILE A 37 7.82 0.02 26.46
CA ILE A 37 8.76 -0.76 25.65
C ILE A 37 10.18 -0.28 25.95
N LEU A 38 11.10 -1.23 26.19
CA LEU A 38 12.52 -0.94 26.36
C LEU A 38 13.22 -0.99 25.00
N ASN A 39 13.75 0.15 24.57
CA ASN A 39 14.37 0.30 23.25
C ASN A 39 15.86 0.61 23.37
N PRO A 40 16.76 -0.30 22.98
CA PRO A 40 18.19 0.02 22.91
C PRO A 40 18.45 1.08 21.85
N ALA A 41 19.29 2.08 22.13
CA ALA A 41 19.55 3.21 21.22
C ALA A 41 20.10 2.81 19.83
N ARG A 42 20.70 1.63 19.72
CA ARG A 42 21.18 1.06 18.43
C ARG A 42 20.08 0.43 17.59
N VAL A 43 18.89 0.26 18.15
CA VAL A 43 17.71 -0.27 17.46
C VAL A 43 16.88 0.90 16.95
N ARG A 44 16.38 0.78 15.72
CA ARG A 44 15.55 1.80 15.09
C ARG A 44 14.28 1.98 15.93
N ALA A 45 14.06 3.18 16.45
CA ALA A 45 12.79 3.53 17.07
C ALA A 45 11.69 3.54 16.00
N LEU A 46 10.63 2.75 16.22
CA LEU A 46 9.41 2.76 15.43
C LEU A 46 8.27 3.25 16.33
N ASP A 47 7.29 3.92 15.73
CA ASP A 47 6.16 4.44 16.46
C ASP A 47 5.27 3.28 16.97
N GLU A 48 4.88 3.37 18.25
CA GLU A 48 4.04 2.40 18.95
C GLU A 48 3.06 3.12 19.89
N PRO A 49 1.93 3.64 19.38
CA PRO A 49 1.00 4.46 20.16
C PRO A 49 0.47 3.84 21.47
N ASP A 50 0.49 2.50 21.59
CA ASP A 50 -0.07 1.78 22.74
C ASP A 50 0.93 1.65 23.91
N PHE A 51 2.20 2.01 23.67
CA PHE A 51 3.29 1.89 24.63
C PHE A 51 4.15 3.16 24.68
N LYS A 52 4.64 3.52 25.86
CA LYS A 52 5.69 4.54 25.99
C LYS A 52 7.04 3.93 25.63
N LEU A 53 7.78 4.59 24.74
CA LEU A 53 9.12 4.16 24.35
C LEU A 53 10.15 4.68 25.36
N TRP A 54 10.91 3.78 26.01
CA TRP A 54 12.06 4.13 26.82
C TRP A 54 13.37 3.76 26.12
N THR A 55 14.07 4.77 25.59
CA THR A 55 15.36 4.56 24.92
C THR A 55 16.51 4.42 25.91
N ILE A 56 17.23 3.30 25.85
CA ILE A 56 18.39 2.98 26.70
C ILE A 56 19.68 3.20 25.90
N THR A 57 20.55 4.10 26.39
CA THR A 57 21.78 4.50 25.67
C THR A 57 23.03 3.91 26.33
N GLY A 58 23.94 3.38 25.50
CA GLY A 58 25.20 2.79 25.95
C GLY A 58 25.02 1.43 26.61
N GLU A 59 25.98 1.06 27.46
CA GLU A 59 25.94 -0.15 28.29
C GLU A 59 26.03 0.21 29.78
N PRO A 60 25.01 0.92 30.32
CA PRO A 60 25.09 1.44 31.68
C PRO A 60 24.92 0.33 32.71
N LYS A 61 25.41 0.55 33.94
CA LYS A 61 25.10 -0.33 35.07
C LYS A 61 23.69 -0.13 35.60
N ASN A 62 23.16 1.08 35.46
CA ASN A 62 21.80 1.44 35.79
C ASN A 62 21.29 2.57 34.89
N VAL A 63 19.99 2.60 34.65
CA VAL A 63 19.31 3.62 33.83
C VAL A 63 17.99 3.97 34.49
N SER A 64 17.62 5.24 34.48
CA SER A 64 16.38 5.71 35.09
C SER A 64 15.59 6.61 34.16
N THR A 65 14.27 6.61 34.30
CA THR A 65 13.35 7.53 33.63
C THR A 65 12.15 7.82 34.54
N THR A 66 11.38 8.84 34.20
CA THR A 66 10.18 9.22 34.93
C THR A 66 9.00 9.33 33.96
N PHE A 67 7.89 8.69 34.30
CA PHE A 67 6.62 8.75 33.57
C PHE A 67 5.55 9.35 34.49
N GLY A 68 5.22 10.63 34.26
CA GLY A 68 4.37 11.38 35.20
C GLY A 68 5.06 11.51 36.55
N ASP A 69 4.43 10.97 37.60
CA ASP A 69 5.00 10.97 38.96
C ASP A 69 5.80 9.68 39.26
N THR A 70 5.73 8.67 38.39
CA THR A 70 6.38 7.37 38.61
C THR A 70 7.81 7.38 38.08
N SER A 71 8.79 7.25 38.97
CA SER A 71 10.21 7.06 38.65
C SER A 71 10.54 5.57 38.59
N ILE A 72 11.23 5.17 37.51
CA ILE A 72 11.62 3.78 37.27
C ILE A 72 13.12 3.73 37.03
N THR A 73 13.80 2.85 37.76
CA THR A 73 15.22 2.56 37.58
C THR A 73 15.40 1.09 37.25
N VAL A 74 16.16 0.79 36.20
CA VAL A 74 16.63 -0.58 35.90
C VAL A 74 18.12 -0.65 36.21
N ALA A 75 18.54 -1.65 36.98
CA ALA A 75 19.94 -1.87 37.35
C ALA A 75 20.39 -3.31 37.11
N ALA A 76 21.59 -3.49 36.57
CA ALA A 76 22.23 -4.80 36.41
C ALA A 76 23.27 -5.01 37.54
N ALA A 77 23.04 -6.00 38.41
CA ALA A 77 23.88 -6.22 39.58
C ALA A 77 25.24 -6.83 39.17
N ASN A 78 26.34 -6.09 39.41
CA ASN A 78 27.69 -6.47 39.01
C ASN A 78 27.81 -6.85 37.52
N SER A 79 27.02 -6.18 36.67
CA SER A 79 27.06 -6.31 35.21
C SER A 79 26.72 -4.96 34.57
N THR A 80 26.62 -4.95 33.24
CA THR A 80 26.11 -3.84 32.43
C THR A 80 24.82 -4.25 31.72
N ILE A 81 24.03 -3.26 31.33
CA ILE A 81 22.81 -3.44 30.55
C ILE A 81 23.21 -3.43 29.06
N ALA A 82 23.13 -4.59 28.41
CA ALA A 82 23.18 -4.70 26.97
C ALA A 82 21.76 -4.59 26.40
N GLY A 83 21.61 -4.40 25.09
CA GLY A 83 20.28 -4.46 24.48
C GLY A 83 20.32 -4.64 22.98
N ALA A 84 19.45 -5.48 22.42
CA ALA A 84 19.39 -5.70 20.99
C ALA A 84 17.94 -5.91 20.53
N SER A 85 17.79 -6.31 19.28
CA SER A 85 16.51 -6.70 18.72
C SER A 85 16.64 -7.95 17.86
N TYR A 86 15.53 -8.66 17.75
CA TYR A 86 15.37 -9.71 16.76
C TYR A 86 15.16 -9.02 15.41
N LYS A 87 16.25 -8.86 14.64
CA LYS A 87 16.28 -8.11 13.37
C LYS A 87 15.14 -8.47 12.41
N TRP A 88 14.70 -9.71 12.44
CA TRP A 88 13.52 -10.22 11.74
C TRP A 88 12.26 -9.36 11.93
N HIS A 89 11.93 -8.95 13.16
CA HIS A 89 10.71 -8.17 13.41
C HIS A 89 10.73 -6.79 12.77
N TYR A 90 11.92 -6.29 12.44
CA TYR A 90 12.12 -5.00 11.80
C TYR A 90 12.03 -5.06 10.27
N THR A 91 12.12 -6.26 9.68
CA THR A 91 11.99 -6.48 8.23
C THR A 91 10.60 -6.96 7.84
N ARG A 92 9.91 -7.68 8.73
CA ARG A 92 8.52 -8.11 8.49
C ARG A 92 7.51 -7.02 8.83
N ARG A 93 6.34 -7.09 8.20
CA ARG A 93 5.20 -6.27 8.59
C ARG A 93 4.45 -6.96 9.72
N VAL A 94 4.45 -6.33 10.87
CA VAL A 94 3.71 -6.75 12.07
C VAL A 94 2.46 -5.89 12.17
N ALA A 95 1.28 -6.52 12.18
CA ALA A 95 0.04 -5.90 12.64
C ALA A 95 -0.02 -6.18 14.15
N PRO A 96 0.04 -5.17 15.06
CA PRO A 96 0.37 -5.50 16.43
C PRO A 96 -0.66 -5.15 17.50
N LEU A 97 -0.68 -5.98 18.54
CA LEU A 97 -0.59 -5.46 19.91
C LEU A 97 0.64 -6.10 20.60
N GLY A 98 1.77 -5.39 20.58
CA GLY A 98 2.94 -5.72 21.38
C GLY A 98 3.99 -6.68 20.77
N GLU A 99 3.83 -7.13 19.53
CA GLU A 99 4.80 -7.96 18.78
C GLU A 99 6.16 -7.23 18.68
N ARG A 100 6.16 -5.90 18.71
CA ARG A 100 7.38 -5.09 18.82
C ARG A 100 7.92 -4.99 20.24
N VAL A 101 7.07 -5.10 21.27
CA VAL A 101 7.51 -5.17 22.69
C VAL A 101 8.46 -6.35 22.81
N VAL A 102 8.02 -7.56 22.46
CA VAL A 102 8.79 -8.81 22.67
C VAL A 102 9.93 -9.02 21.67
N ALA A 103 10.01 -8.21 20.61
CA ALA A 103 11.03 -8.30 19.58
C ALA A 103 12.35 -7.62 19.93
N GLN A 104 12.37 -6.80 20.96
CA GLN A 104 13.54 -6.04 21.38
C GLN A 104 13.59 -5.92 22.89
N GLY A 105 14.72 -5.48 23.41
CA GLY A 105 14.82 -5.22 24.83
C GLY A 105 16.24 -5.07 25.30
N ILE A 106 16.39 -5.18 26.61
CA ILE A 106 17.66 -5.16 27.31
C ILE A 106 17.95 -6.51 27.96
N SER A 107 19.23 -6.78 28.20
CA SER A 107 19.67 -7.95 28.92
C SER A 107 20.85 -7.62 29.84
N THR A 108 21.10 -8.48 30.82
CA THR A 108 22.43 -8.50 31.44
C THR A 108 23.49 -8.90 30.41
N ASN A 109 24.69 -8.33 30.50
CA ASN A 109 25.75 -8.53 29.51
C ASN A 109 26.42 -9.90 29.67
N THR A 110 26.71 -10.58 28.56
CA THR A 110 27.37 -11.89 28.53
C THR A 110 28.86 -11.84 28.85
N ASP A 111 29.51 -10.69 28.66
CA ASP A 111 30.95 -10.54 28.89
C ASP A 111 31.30 -10.58 30.39
N ASP A 112 30.30 -10.42 31.26
CA ASP A 112 30.41 -10.53 32.70
C ASP A 112 30.05 -11.95 33.15
N ALA A 113 31.05 -12.79 33.44
CA ALA A 113 30.81 -14.19 33.83
C ALA A 113 29.81 -14.35 35.01
N GLY A 114 28.78 -15.20 34.83
CA GLY A 114 27.87 -15.70 35.87
C GLY A 114 26.42 -15.26 35.75
N ASN A 115 25.56 -15.83 36.60
CA ASN A 115 24.13 -15.52 36.71
C ASN A 115 23.91 -14.16 37.41
N LYS A 116 23.91 -13.06 36.65
CA LYS A 116 23.81 -11.70 37.22
C LYS A 116 22.35 -11.24 37.29
N PRO A 117 21.85 -10.81 38.46
CA PRO A 117 20.49 -10.28 38.58
C PRO A 117 20.28 -8.95 37.87
N MET A 118 19.02 -8.67 37.51
CA MET A 118 18.54 -7.37 37.09
C MET A 118 17.44 -6.91 38.05
N THR A 119 17.40 -5.64 38.41
CA THR A 119 16.39 -5.08 39.32
C THR A 119 15.64 -3.94 38.66
N ILE A 120 14.31 -3.93 38.76
CA ILE A 120 13.46 -2.77 38.50
C ILE A 120 13.08 -2.16 39.84
N SER A 121 13.41 -0.89 40.06
CA SER A 121 12.99 -0.10 41.22
C SER A 121 11.94 0.91 40.79
N ILE A 122 10.80 0.92 41.49
CA ILE A 122 9.65 1.78 41.19
C ILE A 122 9.36 2.67 42.40
N THR A 123 9.26 3.98 42.18
CA THR A 123 8.89 4.99 43.19
C THR A 123 7.90 5.99 42.60
N GLY A 124 7.06 6.60 43.42
CA GLY A 124 6.08 7.61 42.98
C GLY A 124 4.67 7.06 42.70
N LEU A 125 4.45 5.76 42.86
CA LEU A 125 3.11 5.18 42.82
C LEU A 125 2.27 5.64 44.02
N PRO A 126 0.95 5.83 43.87
CA PRO A 126 0.07 6.16 44.98
C PRO A 126 0.06 5.04 46.04
N ALA A 127 -0.39 5.34 47.26
CA ALA A 127 -0.55 4.30 48.27
C ALA A 127 -1.67 3.33 47.84
N GLY A 128 -1.41 2.03 47.86
CA GLY A 128 -2.37 1.00 47.42
C GLY A 128 -1.71 -0.27 46.92
N GLU A 129 -2.55 -1.16 46.39
CA GLU A 129 -2.13 -2.39 45.70
C GLU A 129 -1.78 -2.08 44.25
N HIS A 130 -0.67 -2.65 43.79
CA HIS A 130 -0.15 -2.49 42.45
C HIS A 130 0.30 -3.81 41.86
N SER A 131 0.41 -3.86 40.53
CA SER A 131 0.98 -5.00 39.81
C SER A 131 2.08 -4.58 38.84
N LEU A 132 2.99 -5.50 38.54
CA LEU A 132 3.98 -5.38 37.48
C LEU A 132 3.94 -6.64 36.61
N LEU A 133 3.64 -6.45 35.32
CA LEU A 133 3.78 -7.43 34.25
C LEU A 133 5.06 -7.16 33.48
N THR A 134 5.91 -8.17 33.23
CA THR A 134 7.14 -8.03 32.43
C THR A 134 7.27 -9.14 31.40
N TRP A 135 7.84 -8.83 30.22
CA TRP A 135 8.16 -9.83 29.19
C TRP A 135 9.64 -10.21 29.15
N HIS A 136 9.90 -11.51 28.97
CA HIS A 136 11.22 -12.14 29.03
C HIS A 136 11.48 -13.05 27.82
N ASN A 137 11.77 -12.42 26.68
CA ASN A 137 11.95 -13.05 25.38
C ASN A 137 13.33 -12.72 24.79
N ALA A 138 14.13 -13.76 24.57
CA ALA A 138 15.44 -13.62 23.95
C ALA A 138 15.31 -13.36 22.44
N TRP A 139 16.00 -12.33 21.95
CA TRP A 139 16.10 -12.02 20.51
C TRP A 139 17.16 -12.89 19.78
N ASP A 140 18.09 -13.45 20.53
CA ASP A 140 19.13 -14.35 20.01
C ASP A 140 18.53 -15.72 19.64
N SER A 141 19.13 -16.42 18.69
CA SER A 141 18.70 -17.78 18.31
C SER A 141 19.23 -18.83 19.31
N LEU A 142 18.88 -18.69 20.58
CA LEU A 142 19.43 -19.52 21.65
C LEU A 142 18.78 -20.91 21.67
N LYS A 143 19.59 -21.92 21.99
CA LYS A 143 19.09 -23.29 22.18
C LYS A 143 18.43 -23.49 23.55
N ALA A 144 18.80 -22.66 24.51
CA ALA A 144 18.28 -22.65 25.86
C ALA A 144 18.49 -21.25 26.45
N VAL A 145 17.62 -20.87 27.38
CA VAL A 145 17.65 -19.61 28.12
C VAL A 145 17.55 -19.88 29.61
N ALA A 146 18.09 -18.98 30.43
CA ALA A 146 18.05 -19.12 31.88
C ALA A 146 16.59 -19.12 32.39
N SER A 147 16.32 -19.84 33.48
CA SER A 147 15.12 -19.61 34.28
C SER A 147 15.30 -18.37 35.14
N LEU A 148 14.23 -17.64 35.45
CA LEU A 148 14.25 -16.47 36.34
C LEU A 148 13.50 -16.79 37.62
N THR A 149 14.13 -16.53 38.77
CA THR A 149 13.42 -16.36 40.04
C THR A 149 13.16 -14.88 40.23
N VAL A 150 11.89 -14.51 40.42
CA VAL A 150 11.45 -13.12 40.63
C VAL A 150 11.22 -12.88 42.11
N LYS A 151 11.79 -11.81 42.64
CA LYS A 151 11.60 -11.38 44.03
C LYS A 151 10.99 -9.99 44.12
N VAL A 152 10.09 -9.79 45.08
CA VAL A 152 9.55 -8.47 45.43
C VAL A 152 10.05 -8.10 46.81
N ASN A 153 10.77 -6.97 46.91
CA ASN A 153 11.37 -6.48 48.16
C ASN A 153 12.20 -7.54 48.91
N GLY A 154 12.83 -8.46 48.16
CA GLY A 154 13.69 -9.53 48.67
C GLY A 154 12.98 -10.86 48.96
N GLU A 155 11.65 -10.92 48.87
CA GLU A 155 10.85 -12.13 49.05
C GLU A 155 10.57 -12.82 47.71
N ASP A 156 10.64 -14.16 47.68
CA ASP A 156 10.37 -14.93 46.45
C ASP A 156 8.90 -14.79 46.05
N ALA A 157 8.65 -14.38 44.80
CA ALA A 157 7.32 -14.22 44.24
C ALA A 157 6.98 -15.35 43.27
N GLU A 158 7.83 -15.59 42.26
CA GLU A 158 7.60 -16.65 41.27
C GLU A 158 8.89 -17.15 40.61
N THR A 159 8.77 -18.19 39.78
CA THR A 159 9.87 -18.67 38.93
C THR A 159 9.33 -19.08 37.56
N LEU A 160 9.98 -18.61 36.50
CA LEU A 160 9.58 -18.86 35.12
C LEU A 160 10.76 -19.25 34.21
N ALA A 161 10.44 -19.90 33.10
CA ALA A 161 11.38 -20.06 31.99
C ALA A 161 11.20 -18.91 31.00
N GLN A 162 12.31 -18.34 30.53
CA GLN A 162 12.27 -17.31 29.48
C GLN A 162 11.91 -17.95 28.13
N SER A 163 11.41 -17.14 27.19
CA SER A 163 11.11 -17.58 25.83
C SER A 163 12.23 -17.16 24.86
N VAL A 164 12.25 -17.76 23.67
CA VAL A 164 13.21 -17.44 22.60
C VAL A 164 12.43 -17.12 21.35
N ARG A 165 12.57 -15.89 20.84
CA ARG A 165 11.99 -15.43 19.57
C ARG A 165 10.50 -15.73 19.41
N VAL A 166 9.75 -15.76 20.52
CA VAL A 166 8.29 -15.70 20.44
C VAL A 166 7.91 -14.33 19.93
N ASP A 167 6.93 -14.29 19.06
CA ASP A 167 6.76 -13.18 18.14
C ASP A 167 5.52 -12.33 18.43
N ASN A 168 4.88 -12.59 19.57
CA ASN A 168 3.70 -11.94 20.12
C ASN A 168 3.76 -11.86 21.65
N ILE A 169 3.03 -10.91 22.28
CA ILE A 169 3.02 -10.75 23.75
C ILE A 169 2.29 -11.87 24.48
N TRP A 170 1.35 -12.54 23.80
CA TRP A 170 0.42 -13.49 24.41
C TRP A 170 1.11 -14.81 24.77
N GLU A 171 2.08 -15.23 23.96
CA GLU A 171 2.79 -16.51 24.11
C GLU A 171 4.23 -16.31 24.57
N SER A 172 4.70 -15.06 24.64
CA SER A 172 6.00 -14.73 25.20
C SER A 172 6.01 -15.04 26.69
N ALA A 173 7.13 -15.57 27.19
CA ALA A 173 7.31 -15.73 28.62
C ALA A 173 7.16 -14.37 29.30
N HIS A 174 6.42 -14.35 30.41
CA HIS A 174 6.14 -13.16 31.17
C HIS A 174 6.11 -13.48 32.68
N SER A 175 6.34 -12.46 33.50
CA SER A 175 6.22 -12.53 34.96
C SER A 175 5.15 -11.53 35.41
N PHE A 176 4.38 -11.88 36.44
CA PHE A 176 3.32 -11.07 37.01
C PHE A 176 3.41 -11.08 38.54
N VAL A 177 3.76 -9.93 39.12
CA VAL A 177 3.88 -9.77 40.57
C VAL A 177 2.94 -8.69 41.09
N GLN A 178 2.40 -8.91 42.28
CA GLN A 178 1.60 -7.93 43.03
C GLN A 178 2.39 -7.41 44.22
N PHE A 179 2.18 -6.15 44.58
CA PHE A 179 2.84 -5.51 45.71
C PHE A 179 2.06 -4.30 46.25
N THR A 180 2.23 -4.03 47.54
CA THR A 180 1.61 -2.88 48.21
C THR A 180 2.61 -1.73 48.36
N VAL A 181 2.18 -0.51 48.07
CA VAL A 181 2.91 0.74 48.31
C VAL A 181 2.26 1.48 49.47
N SER A 182 3.01 1.87 50.50
CA SER A 182 2.46 2.58 51.68
C SER A 182 2.41 4.10 51.47
N GLY A 183 3.26 4.64 50.60
CA GLY A 183 3.22 6.03 50.17
C GLY A 183 4.14 6.31 48.98
N ALA A 184 3.96 7.45 48.32
CA ALA A 184 4.64 7.77 47.06
C ALA A 184 6.17 7.81 47.11
N ASN A 185 6.76 7.93 48.30
CA ASN A 185 8.22 7.91 48.48
C ASN A 185 8.78 6.49 48.67
N ASP A 186 7.93 5.48 48.79
CA ASP A 186 8.37 4.10 48.94
C ASP A 186 8.94 3.60 47.60
N THR A 187 10.04 2.87 47.69
CA THR A 187 10.63 2.18 46.54
C THR A 187 10.29 0.70 46.63
N THR A 188 9.58 0.19 45.63
CA THR A 188 9.42 -1.25 45.45
C THR A 188 10.54 -1.76 44.55
N ASN A 189 11.26 -2.78 44.99
CA ASN A 189 12.31 -3.44 44.21
C ASN A 189 11.84 -4.81 43.71
N ILE A 190 11.84 -5.00 42.40
CA ILE A 190 11.55 -6.26 41.74
C ILE A 190 12.85 -6.80 41.14
N GLU A 191 13.35 -7.92 41.66
CA GLU A 191 14.63 -8.52 41.26
C GLU A 191 14.40 -9.79 40.43
N PHE A 192 15.06 -9.87 39.27
CA PHE A 192 15.07 -11.01 38.36
C PHE A 192 16.42 -11.72 38.47
N ILE A 193 16.44 -12.94 38.99
CA ILE A 193 17.66 -13.71 39.24
C ILE A 193 17.74 -14.87 38.25
N PRO A 194 18.69 -14.85 37.29
CA PRO A 194 18.81 -15.92 36.31
C PRO A 194 19.45 -17.17 36.91
N ALA A 195 19.06 -18.35 36.43
CA ALA A 195 19.66 -19.62 36.80
C ALA A 195 19.78 -20.55 35.58
N GLY A 196 21.00 -21.00 35.32
CA GLY A 196 21.30 -21.98 34.26
C GLY A 196 21.40 -21.37 32.85
N ALA A 197 21.58 -22.24 31.86
CA ALA A 197 21.70 -21.91 30.43
C ALA A 197 22.62 -20.70 30.14
N ASP A 198 22.11 -19.66 29.49
CA ASP A 198 22.89 -18.49 29.08
C ASP A 198 23.11 -17.45 30.20
N GLY A 199 22.55 -17.70 31.39
CA GLY A 199 22.78 -16.89 32.60
C GLY A 199 22.28 -15.45 32.54
N ARG A 200 21.49 -15.09 31.52
CA ARG A 200 21.00 -13.73 31.30
C ARG A 200 19.57 -13.53 31.77
N VAL A 201 19.28 -12.29 32.16
CA VAL A 201 17.92 -11.77 32.23
C VAL A 201 17.64 -11.05 30.93
N PHE A 202 16.60 -11.42 30.21
CA PHE A 202 16.03 -10.63 29.12
C PHE A 202 14.84 -9.85 29.65
N LEU A 203 14.76 -8.57 29.31
CA LEU A 203 13.63 -7.71 29.66
C LEU A 203 13.26 -6.86 28.44
N ASN A 204 12.07 -7.09 27.90
CA ASN A 204 11.62 -6.50 26.65
C ASN A 204 10.78 -5.23 26.85
N GLY A 205 9.92 -5.27 27.87
CA GLY A 205 9.00 -4.22 28.24
C GLY A 205 8.27 -4.61 29.52
N PHE A 206 7.44 -3.71 30.03
CA PHE A 206 6.65 -3.94 31.22
C PHE A 206 5.35 -3.12 31.23
N GLU A 207 4.38 -3.58 32.01
CA GLU A 207 3.17 -2.84 32.34
C GLU A 207 2.96 -2.76 33.86
N ILE A 208 2.54 -1.60 34.35
CA ILE A 208 2.10 -1.39 35.73
C ILE A 208 0.57 -1.34 35.74
N ASP A 209 -0.06 -2.01 36.71
CA ASP A 209 -1.52 -2.02 36.93
C ASP A 209 -2.35 -2.48 35.71
N THR A 210 -1.80 -3.44 34.99
CA THR A 210 -2.49 -4.29 34.01
C THR A 210 -2.73 -5.67 34.64
N PRO A 211 -3.83 -6.37 34.31
CA PRO A 211 -4.02 -7.77 34.69
C PRO A 211 -2.90 -8.69 34.21
N ASN A 212 -2.81 -9.88 34.81
CA ASN A 212 -1.97 -10.95 34.27
C ASN A 212 -2.46 -11.33 32.86
N THR A 213 -1.53 -11.57 31.93
CA THR A 213 -1.83 -11.99 30.54
C THR A 213 -2.67 -13.27 30.50
N ASP A 214 -2.47 -14.17 31.48
CA ASP A 214 -3.22 -15.42 31.59
C ASP A 214 -4.72 -15.21 31.92
N ASN A 215 -5.09 -14.04 32.42
CA ASN A 215 -6.46 -13.71 32.84
C ASN A 215 -7.20 -12.81 31.84
N VAL A 216 -6.61 -12.52 30.68
CA VAL A 216 -7.21 -11.68 29.63
C VAL A 216 -7.33 -12.46 28.32
N VAL A 217 -8.09 -11.90 27.38
CA VAL A 217 -8.22 -12.49 26.04
C VAL A 217 -6.92 -12.31 25.24
N SER A 218 -6.65 -13.22 24.30
CA SER A 218 -5.52 -13.13 23.38
C SER A 218 -5.98 -13.30 21.93
N PHE A 219 -5.12 -12.96 20.96
CA PHE A 219 -5.42 -13.13 19.51
C PHE A 219 -6.79 -12.57 19.09
N PRO A 220 -7.02 -11.25 19.26
CA PRO A 220 -8.25 -10.61 18.82
C PRO A 220 -8.38 -10.65 17.29
N GLU A 221 -9.58 -10.91 16.81
CA GLU A 221 -9.98 -10.72 15.41
C GLU A 221 -11.17 -9.73 15.40
N PRO A 222 -11.08 -8.58 14.71
CA PRO A 222 -9.98 -8.19 13.85
C PRO A 222 -8.74 -7.85 14.69
N ASN A 223 -7.56 -8.06 14.11
CA ASN A 223 -6.30 -7.74 14.79
C ASN A 223 -6.27 -6.25 15.18
N ASN A 224 -5.55 -5.93 16.27
CA ASN A 224 -5.36 -4.53 16.65
C ASN A 224 -4.70 -3.75 15.51
N ARG A 225 -5.28 -2.58 15.20
CA ARG A 225 -4.92 -1.71 14.08
C ARG A 225 -5.09 -2.37 12.72
N ASP A 226 -6.01 -3.31 12.59
CA ASP A 226 -6.52 -3.67 11.27
C ASP A 226 -7.36 -2.50 10.73
N GLU A 227 -6.82 -1.82 9.73
CA GLU A 227 -7.48 -0.69 9.08
C GLU A 227 -8.25 -1.09 7.81
N ARG A 228 -8.44 -2.39 7.58
CA ARG A 228 -9.02 -2.96 6.36
C ARG A 228 -10.08 -4.01 6.71
N VAL A 229 -10.81 -3.76 7.80
CA VAL A 229 -11.90 -4.60 8.27
C VAL A 229 -13.08 -4.47 7.31
N GLN A 230 -13.35 -5.49 6.51
CA GLN A 230 -14.50 -5.49 5.61
C GLN A 230 -15.78 -5.64 6.44
N LEU A 231 -16.60 -4.60 6.46
CA LEU A 231 -17.83 -4.55 7.25
C LEU A 231 -18.97 -5.28 6.53
N GLU A 232 -19.71 -6.11 7.28
CA GLU A 232 -20.95 -6.73 6.82
C GLU A 232 -22.08 -5.70 6.87
N GLY A 233 -22.88 -5.60 5.80
CA GLY A 233 -23.97 -4.61 5.70
C GLY A 233 -23.50 -3.14 5.64
N GLY A 234 -22.19 -2.89 5.76
CA GLY A 234 -21.58 -1.56 5.81
C GLY A 234 -21.34 -1.02 7.22
N ASP A 235 -21.80 -1.71 8.26
CA ASP A 235 -21.85 -1.18 9.63
C ASP A 235 -21.56 -2.20 10.75
N THR A 236 -21.30 -3.47 10.41
CA THR A 236 -21.06 -4.53 11.41
C THR A 236 -19.83 -5.36 11.11
N TYR A 237 -19.28 -6.03 12.14
CA TYR A 237 -18.20 -7.01 12.00
C TYR A 237 -18.27 -8.08 13.10
N GLU A 238 -18.09 -9.36 12.74
CA GLU A 238 -18.04 -10.48 13.69
C GLU A 238 -16.65 -10.57 14.35
N ALA A 239 -16.51 -9.99 15.54
CA ALA A 239 -15.28 -10.06 16.31
C ALA A 239 -15.15 -11.37 17.09
N SER A 240 -13.92 -11.85 17.26
CA SER A 240 -13.61 -13.04 18.05
C SER A 240 -12.27 -12.92 18.78
N TRP A 241 -12.04 -13.82 19.73
CA TRP A 241 -10.80 -13.84 20.53
C TRP A 241 -10.51 -15.26 21.04
N ARG A 242 -9.29 -15.47 21.53
CA ARG A 242 -8.90 -16.68 22.26
C ARG A 242 -9.16 -16.50 23.75
N ALA A 243 -9.85 -17.47 24.34
CA ALA A 243 -10.14 -17.51 25.77
C ALA A 243 -8.86 -17.66 26.62
N PRO A 244 -8.83 -17.11 27.84
CA PRO A 244 -7.83 -17.48 28.84
C PRO A 244 -8.01 -18.94 29.29
N ASP A 245 -6.95 -19.54 29.83
CA ASP A 245 -7.00 -20.88 30.45
C ASP A 245 -7.60 -20.80 31.87
N ALA A 246 -8.91 -20.55 31.92
CA ALA A 246 -9.66 -20.40 33.16
C ALA A 246 -10.96 -21.21 33.12
N GLU A 247 -11.47 -21.59 34.29
CA GLU A 247 -12.74 -22.32 34.39
C GLU A 247 -13.92 -21.37 34.18
N SER A 248 -14.75 -21.64 33.18
CA SER A 248 -16.01 -20.94 32.90
C SER A 248 -15.91 -19.40 32.79
N PRO A 249 -14.96 -18.85 32.00
CA PRO A 249 -14.83 -17.40 31.84
C PRO A 249 -16.09 -16.79 31.21
N LYS A 250 -16.45 -15.58 31.66
CA LYS A 250 -17.44 -14.73 31.00
C LYS A 250 -16.77 -13.50 30.40
N TYR A 251 -17.41 -12.89 29.41
CA TYR A 251 -16.84 -11.75 28.69
C TYR A 251 -17.78 -10.55 28.66
N ASN A 252 -17.24 -9.39 28.98
CA ASN A 252 -17.89 -8.10 28.78
C ASN A 252 -17.18 -7.38 27.63
N VAL A 253 -17.91 -7.07 26.57
CA VAL A 253 -17.40 -6.41 25.37
C VAL A 253 -17.86 -4.96 25.36
N TYR A 254 -16.93 -4.08 25.02
CA TYR A 254 -17.14 -2.65 24.95
C TYR A 254 -16.67 -2.13 23.61
N ILE A 255 -17.28 -1.04 23.14
CA ILE A 255 -16.96 -0.37 21.89
C ILE A 255 -17.01 1.14 22.07
N GLY A 256 -16.24 1.87 21.26
CA GLY A 256 -16.22 3.33 21.27
C GLY A 256 -15.36 3.90 20.15
N THR A 257 -15.28 5.22 20.07
CA THR A 257 -14.43 5.96 19.12
C THR A 257 -13.15 6.47 19.75
N SER A 258 -12.91 6.13 21.01
CA SER A 258 -11.70 6.44 21.77
C SER A 258 -11.32 5.25 22.67
N PRO A 259 -10.03 4.94 22.85
CA PRO A 259 -9.60 3.82 23.68
C PRO A 259 -9.93 4.02 25.17
N THR A 260 -10.28 5.23 25.59
CA THR A 260 -10.61 5.57 27.00
C THR A 260 -12.10 5.84 27.24
N GLU A 261 -12.88 5.95 26.18
CA GLU A 261 -14.32 6.27 26.24
C GLU A 261 -15.08 5.18 25.48
N LEU A 262 -15.22 4.03 26.14
CA LEU A 262 -15.96 2.88 25.62
C LEU A 262 -17.29 2.74 26.36
N THR A 263 -18.29 2.18 25.68
CA THR A 263 -19.61 1.83 26.24
C THR A 263 -19.87 0.34 26.07
N SER A 264 -20.70 -0.23 26.94
CA SER A 264 -21.04 -1.65 26.88
C SER A 264 -21.76 -1.99 25.56
N LEU A 265 -21.28 -3.05 24.92
CA LEU A 265 -21.88 -3.64 23.73
C LEU A 265 -22.60 -4.94 24.08
N ALA A 266 -21.91 -5.83 24.81
CA ALA A 266 -22.45 -7.09 25.28
C ALA A 266 -21.83 -7.45 26.63
N LEU A 267 -22.63 -7.94 27.58
CA LEU A 267 -22.18 -8.28 28.93
C LEU A 267 -22.48 -9.74 29.26
N GLY A 268 -21.59 -10.39 30.00
CA GLY A 268 -21.77 -11.75 30.50
C GLY A 268 -21.78 -12.83 29.43
N LEU A 269 -21.14 -12.61 28.29
CA LEU A 269 -21.05 -13.59 27.20
C LEU A 269 -20.33 -14.85 27.67
N ASP A 270 -20.79 -16.00 27.21
CA ASP A 270 -20.20 -17.33 27.45
C ASP A 270 -19.50 -17.91 26.22
N LYS A 271 -19.45 -17.13 25.14
CA LYS A 271 -18.77 -17.42 23.87
C LYS A 271 -17.66 -16.41 23.63
N THR A 272 -16.69 -16.79 22.81
CA THR A 272 -15.51 -15.98 22.46
C THR A 272 -15.69 -15.15 21.18
N SER A 273 -16.93 -14.73 20.91
CA SER A 273 -17.24 -13.89 19.75
C SER A 273 -18.48 -13.03 19.97
N THR A 274 -18.53 -11.89 19.30
CA THR A 274 -19.70 -11.01 19.23
C THR A 274 -19.67 -10.14 17.98
N THR A 275 -20.85 -9.73 17.51
CA THR A 275 -20.99 -8.69 16.50
C THR A 275 -20.63 -7.34 17.11
N LEU A 276 -19.68 -6.63 16.50
CA LEU A 276 -19.46 -5.21 16.67
C LEU A 276 -20.43 -4.46 15.74
N ASP A 277 -21.23 -3.55 16.28
CA ASP A 277 -22.23 -2.78 15.53
C ASP A 277 -21.93 -1.27 15.56
N GLY A 278 -22.65 -0.52 14.72
CA GLY A 278 -22.49 0.94 14.61
C GLY A 278 -21.10 1.34 14.12
N LEU A 279 -20.48 0.52 13.27
CA LEU A 279 -19.23 0.84 12.59
C LEU A 279 -19.51 1.66 11.32
N ASP A 280 -18.47 2.29 10.80
CA ASP A 280 -18.47 2.87 9.46
C ASP A 280 -17.04 2.83 8.87
N VAL A 281 -16.90 3.23 7.60
CA VAL A 281 -15.62 3.17 6.87
C VAL A 281 -14.71 4.40 7.03
N PHE A 282 -15.22 5.47 7.64
CA PHE A 282 -14.48 6.72 7.86
C PHE A 282 -13.85 6.76 9.26
N GLY A 283 -14.60 6.29 10.25
CA GLY A 283 -14.31 6.31 11.66
C GLY A 283 -13.13 5.43 12.06
N THR A 284 -12.59 5.75 13.24
CA THR A 284 -11.66 4.88 13.96
C THR A 284 -12.38 4.37 15.19
N PHE A 285 -12.47 3.05 15.29
CA PHE A 285 -13.20 2.39 16.37
C PHE A 285 -12.23 1.66 17.29
N TYR A 286 -12.61 1.57 18.54
CA TYR A 286 -11.90 0.85 19.58
C TYR A 286 -12.88 -0.13 20.22
N TRP A 287 -12.44 -1.36 20.43
CA TRP A 287 -13.20 -2.35 21.16
C TRP A 287 -12.33 -3.01 22.23
N ARG A 288 -12.95 -3.55 23.26
CA ARG A 288 -12.25 -4.16 24.39
C ARG A 288 -13.06 -5.32 24.91
N VAL A 289 -12.37 -6.38 25.33
CA VAL A 289 -12.98 -7.50 26.05
C VAL A 289 -12.40 -7.57 27.45
N ASP A 290 -13.27 -7.44 28.45
CA ASP A 290 -12.93 -7.71 29.85
C ASP A 290 -13.36 -9.14 30.18
N VAL A 291 -12.51 -9.85 30.92
CA VAL A 291 -12.78 -11.23 31.37
C VAL A 291 -13.32 -11.18 32.79
N VAL A 292 -14.40 -11.91 33.05
CA VAL A 292 -14.98 -12.08 34.39
C VAL A 292 -14.75 -13.52 34.85
N LEU A 293 -14.02 -13.67 35.95
CA LEU A 293 -13.77 -14.96 36.62
C LEU A 293 -14.31 -14.88 38.05
N GLY A 294 -15.39 -15.62 38.33
CA GLY A 294 -16.09 -15.49 39.62
C GLY A 294 -16.61 -14.06 39.82
N ASP A 295 -16.16 -13.42 40.91
CA ASP A 295 -16.52 -12.04 41.25
C ASP A 295 -15.51 -11.00 40.75
N GLU A 296 -14.40 -11.42 40.12
CA GLU A 296 -13.35 -10.53 39.63
C GLU A 296 -13.52 -10.21 38.14
N THR A 297 -13.20 -8.97 37.76
CA THR A 297 -13.19 -8.51 36.36
C THR A 297 -11.80 -8.02 35.98
N TYR A 298 -11.19 -8.65 34.98
CA TYR A 298 -9.89 -8.29 34.44
C TYR A 298 -10.07 -7.41 33.19
N ILE A 299 -9.69 -6.15 33.32
CA ILE A 299 -9.83 -5.14 32.25
C ILE A 299 -8.79 -5.40 31.15
N GLY A 300 -9.26 -5.76 29.96
CA GLY A 300 -8.42 -6.13 28.83
C GLY A 300 -7.75 -4.97 28.10
N HIS A 301 -7.14 -5.29 26.96
CA HIS A 301 -6.54 -4.32 26.05
C HIS A 301 -7.60 -3.76 25.11
N ALA A 302 -7.54 -2.46 24.84
CA ALA A 302 -8.34 -1.85 23.77
C ALA A 302 -7.67 -2.13 22.43
N PHE A 303 -8.46 -2.59 21.47
CA PHE A 303 -8.06 -2.93 20.12
C PHE A 303 -8.67 -1.92 19.14
N MET A 304 -7.85 -1.31 18.30
CA MET A 304 -8.26 -0.36 17.27
C MET A 304 -8.63 -1.09 15.98
N LEU A 305 -9.66 -0.63 15.28
CA LEU A 305 -9.99 -1.08 13.93
C LEU A 305 -10.54 0.07 13.07
N ARG A 306 -10.47 -0.09 11.74
CA ARG A 306 -11.17 0.76 10.77
C ARG A 306 -11.81 -0.08 9.67
N GLY A 307 -12.98 0.35 9.21
CA GLY A 307 -13.67 -0.26 8.08
C GLY A 307 -12.88 -0.12 6.78
N ALA A 308 -12.89 -1.16 5.95
CA ALA A 308 -12.30 -1.15 4.62
C ALA A 308 -13.18 -0.35 3.65
N GLN A 309 -12.60 0.64 3.00
CA GLN A 309 -13.17 1.33 1.86
C GLN A 309 -12.22 1.22 0.68
N LEU A 310 -12.74 0.91 -0.50
CA LEU A 310 -11.93 0.91 -1.73
C LEU A 310 -11.25 2.26 -1.89
N ALA A 311 -9.97 2.27 -2.21
CA ALA A 311 -9.15 3.46 -2.41
C ALA A 311 -9.81 4.45 -3.39
N PHE A 312 -10.49 3.91 -4.41
CA PHE A 312 -11.38 4.56 -5.36
C PHE A 312 -12.20 3.47 -6.07
N PRO A 313 -13.32 3.78 -6.76
CA PRO A 313 -14.25 2.76 -7.28
C PRO A 313 -13.62 1.68 -8.17
N GLY A 314 -12.59 2.03 -8.96
CA GLY A 314 -11.85 1.09 -9.82
C GLY A 314 -10.61 0.45 -9.20
N ALA A 315 -10.40 0.57 -7.89
CA ALA A 315 -9.23 0.02 -7.21
C ALA A 315 -9.40 -1.51 -7.04
N GLU A 316 -8.41 -2.27 -7.49
CA GLU A 316 -8.44 -3.73 -7.50
C GLU A 316 -7.16 -4.32 -6.93
N GLY A 317 -7.12 -5.64 -6.72
CA GLY A 317 -5.96 -6.34 -6.22
C GLY A 317 -5.70 -6.13 -4.72
N TYR A 318 -4.46 -6.35 -4.29
CA TYR A 318 -4.09 -6.35 -2.88
C TYR A 318 -3.82 -4.95 -2.28
N GLY A 319 -3.62 -3.93 -3.13
CA GLY A 319 -3.55 -2.52 -2.73
C GLY A 319 -4.92 -1.82 -2.71
N ARG A 320 -6.02 -2.50 -3.05
CA ARG A 320 -7.33 -1.87 -3.29
C ARG A 320 -7.93 -1.11 -2.10
N PHE A 321 -7.50 -1.42 -0.88
CA PHE A 321 -7.93 -0.75 0.36
C PHE A 321 -6.87 0.19 0.92
N ALA A 322 -5.95 0.69 0.08
CA ALA A 322 -5.07 1.79 0.47
C ALA A 322 -5.92 2.97 0.97
N ARG A 323 -5.69 3.43 2.20
CA ARG A 323 -6.46 4.55 2.77
C ARG A 323 -6.19 5.88 2.06
N GLY A 324 -4.95 6.08 1.59
CA GLY A 324 -4.55 7.35 1.01
C GLY A 324 -4.72 8.52 1.99
N GLY A 325 -5.02 9.70 1.47
CA GLY A 325 -5.18 10.93 2.23
C GLY A 325 -6.46 11.08 3.06
N ARG A 326 -7.34 10.07 3.13
CA ARG A 326 -8.69 10.18 3.72
C ARG A 326 -8.72 10.72 5.14
N GLY A 327 -9.53 11.75 5.36
CA GLY A 327 -9.62 12.52 6.60
C GLY A 327 -8.42 13.44 6.85
N GLY A 328 -7.57 13.63 5.83
CA GLY A 328 -6.35 14.43 5.88
C GLY A 328 -6.54 15.85 5.36
N ARG A 329 -5.44 16.61 5.40
CA ARG A 329 -5.42 17.97 4.85
C ARG A 329 -5.15 17.97 3.34
N VAL A 330 -5.51 19.04 2.68
CA VAL A 330 -5.11 19.28 1.28
C VAL A 330 -3.80 20.06 1.23
N ILE A 331 -2.93 19.67 0.31
CA ILE A 331 -1.71 20.39 -0.03
C ILE A 331 -1.72 20.67 -1.53
N HIS A 332 -1.64 21.96 -1.86
CA HIS A 332 -1.58 22.45 -3.23
C HIS A 332 -0.14 22.51 -3.72
N VAL A 333 0.10 21.92 -4.89
CA VAL A 333 1.32 22.15 -5.68
C VAL A 333 1.05 23.33 -6.61
N THR A 334 1.67 24.47 -6.31
CA THR A 334 1.54 25.74 -7.03
C THR A 334 2.83 26.13 -7.78
N SER A 335 3.92 25.39 -7.55
CA SER A 335 5.22 25.61 -8.17
C SER A 335 5.80 24.33 -8.78
N LEU A 336 6.46 24.47 -9.94
CA LEU A 336 7.18 23.40 -10.62
C LEU A 336 8.65 23.26 -10.16
N GLU A 337 9.09 24.14 -9.24
CA GLU A 337 10.42 24.08 -8.66
C GLU A 337 10.60 22.85 -7.77
N ASP A 338 11.84 22.38 -7.68
CA ASP A 338 12.22 21.28 -6.82
C ASP A 338 12.93 21.79 -5.55
N SER A 339 12.16 22.20 -4.54
CA SER A 339 12.67 22.71 -3.26
C SER A 339 11.91 22.15 -2.07
N GLU A 340 12.38 22.40 -0.85
CA GLU A 340 11.66 22.01 0.38
C GLU A 340 10.62 23.05 0.81
N GLU A 341 10.34 24.06 -0.03
CA GLU A 341 9.38 25.12 0.26
C GLU A 341 7.94 24.69 -0.05
N GLU A 342 7.00 25.20 0.74
CA GLU A 342 5.56 25.01 0.53
C GLU A 342 5.13 25.44 -0.88
N GLY A 343 4.18 24.70 -1.47
CA GLY A 343 3.75 24.90 -2.86
C GLY A 343 4.51 24.04 -3.88
N THR A 344 5.58 23.34 -3.48
CA THR A 344 6.29 22.39 -4.36
C THR A 344 5.85 20.94 -4.13
N LEU A 345 6.03 20.09 -5.16
CA LEU A 345 5.80 18.64 -5.01
C LEU A 345 6.73 18.01 -3.96
N ARG A 346 8.00 18.44 -3.90
CA ARG A 346 8.95 17.92 -2.90
C ARG A 346 8.49 18.22 -1.48
N TYR A 347 8.00 19.42 -1.19
CA TYR A 347 7.42 19.71 0.12
C TYR A 347 6.26 18.76 0.44
N ALA A 348 5.31 18.61 -0.47
CA ALA A 348 4.12 17.77 -0.26
C ALA A 348 4.47 16.29 0.01
N LEU A 349 5.52 15.77 -0.63
CA LEU A 349 5.90 14.35 -0.53
C LEU A 349 6.92 14.06 0.58
N ALA A 350 7.94 14.91 0.73
CA ALA A 350 9.11 14.63 1.58
C ALA A 350 9.17 15.46 2.87
N VAL A 351 8.52 16.63 2.93
CA VAL A 351 8.56 17.53 4.10
C VAL A 351 7.28 17.45 4.93
N ALA A 352 6.12 17.56 4.29
CA ALA A 352 4.83 17.44 4.92
C ALA A 352 4.66 16.07 5.62
N ARG A 353 3.95 16.06 6.76
CA ARG A 353 3.65 14.86 7.57
C ARG A 353 2.16 14.68 7.83
N GLY A 354 1.75 13.43 8.04
CA GLY A 354 0.37 13.03 8.37
C GLY A 354 -0.55 12.92 7.15
N PRO A 355 -1.81 12.47 7.36
CA PRO A 355 -2.77 12.24 6.28
C PRO A 355 -2.95 13.46 5.37
N ARG A 356 -2.83 13.26 4.06
CA ARG A 356 -2.93 14.37 3.09
C ARG A 356 -3.30 13.97 1.66
N TYR A 357 -4.06 14.84 1.02
CA TYR A 357 -4.25 14.90 -0.42
C TYR A 357 -3.27 15.89 -1.04
N VAL A 358 -2.64 15.52 -2.15
CA VAL A 358 -1.77 16.37 -2.95
C VAL A 358 -2.47 16.63 -4.28
N VAL A 359 -2.86 17.89 -4.49
CA VAL A 359 -3.54 18.40 -5.69
C VAL A 359 -2.64 19.40 -6.41
N PHE A 360 -2.89 19.64 -7.70
CA PHE A 360 -2.02 20.43 -8.56
C PHE A 360 -2.74 21.62 -9.17
N ASP A 361 -2.31 22.82 -8.80
CA ASP A 361 -2.78 24.08 -9.38
C ASP A 361 -1.92 24.49 -10.58
N VAL A 362 -0.77 23.84 -10.77
CA VAL A 362 0.14 24.05 -11.88
C VAL A 362 0.40 22.75 -12.64
N GLY A 363 0.52 22.84 -13.96
CA GLY A 363 0.92 21.78 -14.88
C GLY A 363 2.22 22.15 -15.59
N GLY A 364 3.01 21.16 -16.00
CA GLY A 364 4.31 21.37 -16.65
C GLY A 364 5.38 20.36 -16.22
N VAL A 365 6.64 20.71 -16.44
CA VAL A 365 7.80 19.86 -16.14
C VAL A 365 8.36 20.19 -14.75
N ILE A 366 8.45 19.19 -13.88
CA ILE A 366 9.22 19.26 -12.63
C ILE A 366 10.56 18.57 -12.86
N THR A 367 11.66 19.31 -12.74
CA THR A 367 13.01 18.78 -12.91
C THR A 367 13.64 18.53 -11.54
N THR A 368 13.78 17.27 -11.17
CA THR A 368 14.24 16.90 -9.84
C THR A 368 15.77 16.91 -9.73
N THR A 369 16.25 17.47 -8.63
CA THR A 369 17.65 17.60 -8.25
C THR A 369 18.16 16.41 -7.44
N SER A 370 17.25 15.63 -6.87
CA SER A 370 17.51 14.40 -6.12
C SER A 370 16.26 13.51 -6.07
N ARG A 371 16.44 12.23 -5.70
CA ARG A 371 15.33 11.29 -5.52
C ARG A 371 14.22 11.91 -4.64
N MET A 372 12.98 11.84 -5.12
CA MET A 372 11.80 12.34 -4.42
C MET A 372 10.92 11.15 -4.03
N VAL A 373 10.86 10.80 -2.75
CA VAL A 373 10.10 9.65 -2.29
C VAL A 373 9.22 9.97 -1.10
N VAL A 374 8.06 9.31 -1.05
CA VAL A 374 7.23 9.24 0.15
C VAL A 374 7.75 8.11 1.04
N SER A 375 8.01 8.42 2.30
CA SER A 375 8.36 7.46 3.36
C SER A 375 7.41 7.56 4.57
N ASP A 376 6.26 8.21 4.36
CA ASP A 376 5.20 8.43 5.34
C ASP A 376 3.99 7.53 5.02
N GLN A 377 2.92 7.67 5.81
CA GLN A 377 1.66 6.97 5.62
C GLN A 377 0.51 7.92 5.25
N TYR A 378 -0.55 7.35 4.65
CA TYR A 378 -1.82 8.04 4.36
C TYR A 378 -1.69 9.23 3.38
N VAL A 379 -1.19 8.97 2.17
CA VAL A 379 -0.96 10.02 1.16
C VAL A 379 -1.69 9.69 -0.15
N THR A 380 -2.46 10.63 -0.68
CA THR A 380 -2.99 10.54 -2.05
C THR A 380 -2.37 11.62 -2.93
N VAL A 381 -1.77 11.25 -4.06
CA VAL A 381 -1.26 12.16 -5.08
C VAL A 381 -2.17 12.08 -6.30
N ALA A 382 -2.91 13.15 -6.56
CA ALA A 382 -3.95 13.22 -7.59
C ALA A 382 -3.45 13.98 -8.83
N GLY A 383 -2.58 13.35 -9.63
CA GLY A 383 -1.97 13.97 -10.81
C GLY A 383 -2.97 14.46 -11.86
N GLN A 384 -4.18 13.87 -11.88
CA GLN A 384 -5.29 14.24 -12.75
C GLN A 384 -5.86 15.64 -12.48
N THR A 385 -5.55 16.26 -11.34
CA THR A 385 -6.02 17.62 -11.00
C THR A 385 -5.25 18.71 -11.75
N ALA A 386 -4.01 18.41 -12.17
CA ALA A 386 -3.12 19.35 -12.83
C ALA A 386 -3.72 19.91 -14.13
N PRO A 387 -3.60 21.23 -14.40
CA PRO A 387 -4.05 21.83 -15.65
C PRO A 387 -3.14 21.49 -16.84
N GLY A 388 -3.56 21.91 -18.04
CA GLY A 388 -2.74 21.81 -19.26
C GLY A 388 -2.49 20.35 -19.67
N LYS A 389 -1.21 19.97 -19.88
CA LYS A 389 -0.81 18.59 -20.19
C LYS A 389 -0.60 17.71 -18.93
N GLY A 390 -0.89 18.25 -17.75
CA GLY A 390 -0.61 17.64 -16.46
C GLY A 390 0.85 17.82 -16.03
N ILE A 391 1.28 17.00 -15.07
CA ILE A 391 2.65 17.00 -14.54
C ILE A 391 3.48 15.88 -15.18
N ILE A 392 4.71 16.23 -15.53
CA ILE A 392 5.77 15.26 -15.83
C ILE A 392 7.02 15.55 -15.01
N VAL A 393 7.61 14.47 -14.47
CA VAL A 393 8.82 14.53 -13.68
C VAL A 393 10.01 13.97 -14.47
N GLN A 394 11.12 14.72 -14.49
CA GLN A 394 12.40 14.29 -15.08
C GLN A 394 13.57 14.46 -14.10
N GLY A 395 14.77 13.96 -14.45
CA GLY A 395 15.95 14.02 -13.59
C GLY A 395 16.17 12.76 -12.78
N HIS A 396 15.68 12.77 -11.54
CA HIS A 396 15.82 11.71 -10.55
C HIS A 396 14.49 10.97 -10.31
N PRO A 397 14.52 9.79 -9.64
CA PRO A 397 13.32 8.99 -9.42
C PRO A 397 12.26 9.69 -8.57
N LEU A 398 10.99 9.42 -8.87
CA LEU A 398 9.82 9.74 -8.04
C LEU A 398 9.17 8.43 -7.58
N GLY A 399 8.77 8.29 -6.31
CA GLY A 399 7.97 7.13 -5.92
C GLY A 399 7.83 6.94 -4.42
N LEU A 400 7.74 5.69 -3.99
CA LEU A 400 7.56 5.32 -2.60
C LEU A 400 8.79 4.56 -2.07
N SER A 401 9.11 4.80 -0.81
CA SER A 401 10.20 4.13 -0.10
C SER A 401 9.79 3.87 1.35
N GLY A 402 9.25 2.69 1.62
CA GLY A 402 8.73 2.34 2.94
C GLY A 402 7.36 2.95 3.27
N ALA A 403 6.64 3.49 2.28
CA ALA A 403 5.34 4.12 2.49
C ALA A 403 4.25 3.11 2.82
N ILE A 404 3.20 3.56 3.49
CA ILE A 404 2.03 2.75 3.86
C ILE A 404 0.76 3.49 3.45
N ASP A 405 -0.24 2.80 2.90
CA ASP A 405 -1.54 3.42 2.55
C ASP A 405 -1.39 4.62 1.62
N THR A 406 -0.62 4.47 0.55
CA THR A 406 -0.33 5.56 -0.40
C THR A 406 -0.87 5.29 -1.80
N ILE A 407 -1.52 6.30 -2.38
CA ILE A 407 -2.18 6.26 -3.68
C ILE A 407 -1.50 7.29 -4.59
N PHE A 408 -0.95 6.87 -5.74
CA PHE A 408 -0.57 7.80 -6.81
C PHE A 408 -1.43 7.51 -8.04
N ARG A 409 -2.01 8.57 -8.63
CA ARG A 409 -2.77 8.49 -9.87
C ARG A 409 -2.28 9.50 -10.89
N HIS A 410 -2.26 9.10 -12.16
CA HIS A 410 -2.07 10.02 -13.30
C HIS A 410 -0.76 10.84 -13.31
N ILE A 411 0.33 10.29 -12.79
CA ILE A 411 1.65 10.94 -12.82
C ILE A 411 2.52 10.36 -13.94
N LYS A 412 3.23 11.25 -14.67
CA LYS A 412 4.22 10.90 -15.69
C LYS A 412 5.64 11.04 -15.13
N VAL A 413 6.50 10.04 -15.33
CA VAL A 413 7.92 10.10 -14.91
C VAL A 413 8.82 9.62 -16.05
N ARG A 414 9.67 10.51 -16.54
CA ARG A 414 10.66 10.24 -17.58
C ARG A 414 12.00 10.87 -17.19
N PRO A 415 12.82 10.20 -16.36
CA PRO A 415 14.07 10.76 -15.84
C PRO A 415 15.02 11.20 -16.97
N GLY A 416 15.09 10.39 -18.03
CA GLY A 416 15.97 10.64 -19.17
C GLY A 416 17.43 10.63 -18.75
N THR A 417 18.23 11.46 -19.42
CA THR A 417 19.67 11.62 -19.10
C THR A 417 19.96 12.85 -18.24
N VAL A 418 18.93 13.48 -17.66
CA VAL A 418 19.04 14.79 -17.01
C VAL A 418 19.88 14.75 -15.73
N SER A 419 19.75 13.70 -14.92
CA SER A 419 20.57 13.50 -13.71
C SER A 419 22.03 13.15 -14.02
N GLY A 420 22.32 12.62 -15.21
CA GLY A 420 23.62 12.02 -15.53
C GLY A 420 23.92 10.73 -14.77
N GLU A 421 22.95 10.19 -14.03
CA GLU A 421 23.10 9.01 -13.19
C GLU A 421 22.34 7.80 -13.75
N THR A 422 22.75 6.61 -13.33
CA THR A 422 21.93 5.41 -13.51
C THR A 422 20.81 5.40 -12.48
N VAL A 423 19.59 5.71 -12.93
CA VAL A 423 18.40 5.86 -12.10
C VAL A 423 17.23 5.02 -12.62
N ASP A 424 16.36 4.65 -11.69
CA ASP A 424 15.01 4.17 -11.99
C ASP A 424 14.08 5.33 -12.33
N ALA A 425 12.91 5.05 -12.93
CA ALA A 425 11.86 6.07 -13.06
C ALA A 425 10.97 6.14 -11.82
N MET A 426 10.13 5.13 -11.57
CA MET A 426 9.20 5.09 -10.44
C MET A 426 9.24 3.76 -9.70
N GLY A 427 8.87 3.75 -8.43
CA GLY A 427 8.81 2.50 -7.67
C GLY A 427 8.04 2.57 -6.36
N MET A 428 7.90 1.39 -5.74
CA MET A 428 7.18 1.13 -4.50
C MET A 428 8.06 0.41 -3.47
N ALA A 429 9.35 0.70 -3.46
CA ALA A 429 10.33 -0.04 -2.67
C ALA A 429 9.90 -0.11 -1.19
N GLY A 430 9.87 -1.31 -0.62
CA GLY A 430 9.53 -1.51 0.79
C GLY A 430 8.14 -1.02 1.22
N SER A 431 7.22 -0.72 0.31
CA SER A 431 5.93 -0.06 0.62
C SER A 431 4.78 -1.07 0.82
N ASN A 432 3.73 -0.72 1.59
CA ASN A 432 2.60 -1.60 1.93
C ASN A 432 1.25 -0.96 1.62
N HIS A 433 0.27 -1.73 1.15
CA HIS A 433 -1.08 -1.22 0.92
C HIS A 433 -1.05 0.06 0.08
N CYS A 434 -0.30 0.00 -1.01
CA CYS A 434 -0.12 1.13 -1.90
C CYS A 434 -0.63 0.78 -3.28
N ILE A 435 -1.06 1.81 -4.01
CA ILE A 435 -1.55 1.68 -5.37
C ILE A 435 -0.91 2.75 -6.25
N LEU A 436 -0.43 2.33 -7.41
CA LEU A 436 -0.18 3.24 -8.53
C LEU A 436 -1.17 2.87 -9.63
N ASP A 437 -2.00 3.84 -10.02
CA ASP A 437 -3.05 3.68 -11.03
C ASP A 437 -2.85 4.71 -12.14
N ARG A 438 -2.90 4.28 -13.40
CA ARG A 438 -2.80 5.19 -14.55
C ARG A 438 -1.57 6.09 -14.54
N CYS A 439 -0.45 5.59 -14.03
CA CYS A 439 0.84 6.27 -14.14
C CYS A 439 1.53 5.91 -15.47
N SER A 440 2.41 6.78 -15.96
CA SER A 440 3.20 6.54 -17.17
C SER A 440 4.68 6.74 -16.86
N MET A 441 5.49 5.70 -17.12
CA MET A 441 6.92 5.71 -16.84
C MET A 441 7.72 5.37 -18.09
N GLY A 442 8.80 6.11 -18.29
CA GLY A 442 9.75 5.84 -19.36
C GLY A 442 11.14 6.35 -19.10
N TRP A 443 12.06 6.02 -20.00
CA TRP A 443 13.41 6.57 -20.04
C TRP A 443 14.26 6.40 -18.76
N GLY A 444 13.99 5.38 -17.95
CA GLY A 444 14.90 4.91 -16.91
C GLY A 444 16.14 4.25 -17.52
N ILE A 445 17.26 4.27 -16.78
CA ILE A 445 18.53 3.68 -17.22
C ILE A 445 18.78 2.33 -16.54
N ASP A 446 18.35 2.15 -15.28
CA ASP A 446 18.32 0.83 -14.64
C ASP A 446 16.98 0.14 -14.93
N GLU A 447 15.88 0.54 -14.25
CA GLU A 447 14.53 0.04 -14.50
C GLU A 447 13.48 1.17 -14.53
N ASN A 448 12.44 1.06 -15.36
CA ASN A 448 11.35 2.05 -15.31
C ASN A 448 10.46 1.87 -14.06
N PHE A 449 10.24 0.62 -13.62
CA PHE A 449 9.47 0.30 -12.43
C PHE A 449 10.21 -0.62 -11.46
N SER A 450 10.12 -0.33 -10.16
CA SER A 450 10.62 -1.25 -9.14
C SER A 450 9.69 -1.37 -7.93
N SER A 451 9.29 -2.59 -7.56
CA SER A 451 8.52 -2.85 -6.33
C SER A 451 9.26 -3.78 -5.36
N ARG A 452 10.59 -3.75 -5.36
CA ARG A 452 11.41 -4.59 -4.47
C ARG A 452 11.02 -4.44 -2.99
N ASN A 453 10.82 -5.56 -2.32
CA ASN A 453 10.38 -5.69 -0.93
C ASN A 453 9.04 -4.99 -0.62
N ALA A 454 8.24 -4.65 -1.64
CA ALA A 454 6.88 -4.18 -1.42
C ALA A 454 6.04 -5.30 -0.77
N ALA A 455 4.90 -4.92 -0.21
CA ALA A 455 3.86 -5.84 0.23
C ALA A 455 2.50 -5.29 -0.18
N ASN A 456 1.48 -6.15 -0.13
CA ASN A 456 0.06 -5.85 -0.41
C ASN A 456 -0.13 -4.65 -1.35
N MET A 457 0.34 -4.75 -2.59
CA MET A 457 0.41 -3.63 -3.53
C MET A 457 -0.39 -3.90 -4.79
N THR A 458 -0.82 -2.81 -5.44
CA THR A 458 -1.42 -2.85 -6.77
C THR A 458 -0.68 -1.90 -7.71
N PHE A 459 -0.21 -2.41 -8.85
CA PHE A 459 0.20 -1.62 -10.01
C PHE A 459 -0.80 -1.90 -11.12
N GLN A 460 -1.68 -0.93 -11.41
CA GLN A 460 -2.79 -1.14 -12.32
C GLN A 460 -2.89 -0.07 -13.40
N ARG A 461 -3.39 -0.49 -14.57
CA ARG A 461 -3.76 0.39 -15.68
C ARG A 461 -2.68 1.42 -16.01
N SER A 462 -1.41 1.07 -15.84
CA SER A 462 -0.28 1.97 -15.98
C SER A 462 0.53 1.62 -17.22
N MET A 463 1.35 2.55 -17.68
CA MET A 463 2.22 2.36 -18.85
C MET A 463 3.69 2.35 -18.43
N ILE A 464 4.42 1.37 -18.95
CA ILE A 464 5.88 1.32 -18.91
C ILE A 464 6.37 1.30 -20.37
N SER A 465 7.06 2.34 -20.81
CA SER A 465 7.54 2.42 -22.19
C SER A 465 8.99 2.87 -22.29
N GLU A 466 9.69 2.36 -23.29
CA GLU A 466 11.01 2.86 -23.70
C GLU A 466 12.03 3.05 -22.54
N PRO A 467 12.29 2.04 -21.68
CA PRO A 467 13.50 2.07 -20.86
C PRO A 467 14.73 2.19 -21.77
N LEU A 468 15.70 3.02 -21.41
CA LEU A 468 16.81 3.35 -22.30
C LEU A 468 17.79 2.18 -22.41
N ASN A 469 18.06 1.71 -23.64
CA ASN A 469 18.74 0.44 -23.84
C ASN A 469 20.27 0.55 -23.71
N VAL A 470 20.96 1.30 -24.57
CA VAL A 470 22.41 1.54 -24.49
C VAL A 470 22.72 2.93 -23.94
N ALA A 471 22.34 3.14 -22.68
CA ALA A 471 22.37 4.45 -22.01
C ALA A 471 23.57 4.70 -21.08
N GLY A 472 24.47 3.71 -20.90
CA GLY A 472 25.67 3.88 -20.06
C GLY A 472 25.45 3.53 -18.59
N HIS A 473 24.75 2.44 -18.32
CA HIS A 473 24.52 1.94 -16.96
C HIS A 473 25.84 1.73 -16.18
N LYS A 474 25.96 2.35 -15.00
CA LYS A 474 27.21 2.45 -14.21
C LYS A 474 27.85 1.11 -13.83
N ASN A 475 27.04 0.07 -13.63
CA ASN A 475 27.51 -1.27 -13.24
C ASN A 475 27.92 -2.17 -14.41
N TYR A 476 27.85 -1.70 -15.66
CA TYR A 476 28.15 -2.51 -16.85
C TYR A 476 29.14 -1.82 -17.80
N PRO A 477 29.87 -2.59 -18.63
CA PRO A 477 30.73 -2.03 -19.65
C PRO A 477 29.96 -1.14 -20.65
N PRO A 478 30.61 -0.12 -21.24
CA PRO A 478 30.01 0.69 -22.29
C PRO A 478 29.46 -0.17 -23.44
N GLY A 479 28.30 0.21 -23.98
CA GLY A 479 27.63 -0.54 -25.04
C GLY A 479 26.71 -1.66 -24.56
N ARG A 480 26.64 -1.93 -23.25
CA ARG A 480 25.71 -2.93 -22.72
C ARG A 480 24.26 -2.45 -22.84
N GLU A 481 23.45 -3.26 -23.52
CA GLU A 481 21.99 -3.16 -23.54
C GLU A 481 21.40 -3.49 -22.15
N HIS A 482 20.62 -2.58 -21.58
CA HIS A 482 19.97 -2.66 -20.26
C HIS A 482 18.61 -1.96 -20.24
N GLY A 483 17.87 -1.93 -21.36
CA GLY A 483 16.54 -1.31 -21.41
C GLY A 483 15.49 -2.18 -20.72
N PHE A 484 15.44 -2.18 -19.38
CA PHE A 484 14.58 -3.05 -18.59
C PHE A 484 13.32 -2.36 -18.07
N ALA A 485 12.17 -3.04 -18.24
CA ALA A 485 10.88 -2.46 -17.87
C ALA A 485 10.67 -2.45 -16.35
N ALA A 486 10.76 -3.62 -15.69
CA ALA A 486 10.42 -3.70 -14.28
C ALA A 486 11.17 -4.79 -13.50
N THR A 487 11.47 -4.50 -12.23
CA THR A 487 11.65 -5.55 -11.21
C THR A 487 10.52 -5.50 -10.19
N VAL A 488 9.82 -6.62 -10.02
CA VAL A 488 8.62 -6.71 -9.18
C VAL A 488 8.76 -7.72 -8.06
N SER A 489 8.22 -7.36 -6.91
CA SER A 489 8.03 -8.21 -5.74
C SER A 489 6.79 -7.77 -4.97
N GLY A 490 6.43 -8.53 -3.95
CA GLY A 490 5.29 -8.30 -3.08
C GLY A 490 5.18 -9.44 -2.10
N ASN A 491 4.92 -9.22 -0.80
CA ASN A 491 4.37 -10.31 0.03
C ASN A 491 3.14 -10.89 -0.69
N VAL A 492 2.24 -10.00 -1.12
CA VAL A 492 1.40 -10.20 -2.29
C VAL A 492 1.42 -8.94 -3.17
N GLY A 493 1.64 -9.08 -4.47
CA GLY A 493 1.64 -7.98 -5.44
C GLY A 493 0.71 -8.24 -6.62
N SER A 494 -0.25 -7.33 -6.85
CA SER A 494 -1.16 -7.35 -8.00
C SER A 494 -0.63 -6.44 -9.11
N LEU A 495 -0.36 -7.02 -10.28
CA LEU A 495 0.19 -6.33 -11.44
C LEU A 495 -0.76 -6.58 -12.61
N HIS A 496 -1.69 -5.66 -12.89
CA HIS A 496 -2.74 -5.94 -13.87
C HIS A 496 -3.12 -4.79 -14.78
N HIS A 497 -3.57 -5.14 -15.98
CA HIS A 497 -4.05 -4.20 -16.99
C HIS A 497 -3.02 -3.13 -17.41
N ASN A 498 -1.73 -3.42 -17.26
CA ASN A 498 -0.68 -2.50 -17.65
C ASN A 498 -0.26 -2.70 -19.10
N LEU A 499 0.19 -1.62 -19.75
CA LEU A 499 0.87 -1.67 -21.04
C LEU A 499 2.37 -1.54 -20.84
N ILE A 500 3.12 -2.55 -21.28
CA ILE A 500 4.58 -2.50 -21.38
C ILE A 500 4.95 -2.50 -22.84
N ALA A 501 5.72 -1.53 -23.29
CA ALA A 501 6.10 -1.45 -24.70
C ALA A 501 7.57 -1.06 -24.87
N HIS A 502 8.19 -1.60 -25.92
CA HIS A 502 9.51 -1.14 -26.37
C HIS A 502 10.62 -1.31 -25.30
N ALA A 503 10.65 -2.47 -24.65
CA ALA A 503 11.69 -2.83 -23.67
C ALA A 503 12.60 -3.96 -24.20
N GLU A 504 13.90 -3.89 -23.95
CA GLU A 504 14.83 -4.97 -24.30
C GLU A 504 14.59 -6.22 -23.45
N GLY A 505 14.06 -6.05 -22.24
CA GLY A 505 13.82 -7.17 -21.35
C GLY A 505 13.10 -6.83 -20.06
N ARG A 506 12.94 -7.86 -19.22
CA ARG A 506 12.32 -7.76 -17.89
C ARG A 506 10.97 -7.08 -17.95
N SER A 507 10.09 -7.56 -18.84
CA SER A 507 8.68 -7.12 -18.86
C SER A 507 8.13 -7.16 -17.44
N TRP A 508 8.36 -8.29 -16.75
CA TRP A 508 8.42 -8.35 -15.31
C TRP A 508 9.63 -9.19 -14.88
N SER A 509 10.60 -8.62 -14.19
CA SER A 509 11.60 -9.44 -13.48
C SER A 509 11.07 -9.74 -12.08
N MET A 510 10.71 -11.00 -11.84
CA MET A 510 10.22 -11.47 -10.56
C MET A 510 11.40 -11.55 -9.58
N GLY A 511 11.48 -10.56 -8.71
CA GLY A 511 12.46 -10.44 -7.65
C GLY A 511 11.84 -10.75 -6.30
N GLY A 512 11.20 -11.92 -6.15
CA GLY A 512 10.45 -12.30 -4.94
C GLY A 512 11.28 -12.25 -3.64
N GLY A 513 12.60 -12.27 -3.77
CA GLY A 513 13.52 -12.16 -2.64
C GLY A 513 13.45 -13.41 -1.78
N LEU A 514 13.74 -13.23 -0.50
CA LEU A 514 13.54 -14.27 0.49
C LEU A 514 12.46 -13.79 1.46
N ASP A 515 11.62 -14.73 1.90
CA ASP A 515 10.90 -14.53 3.15
C ASP A 515 11.90 -14.41 4.29
N ASP A 516 11.35 -14.03 5.41
CA ASP A 516 12.17 -13.73 6.55
C ASP A 516 12.89 -15.04 7.04
N GLU A 517 12.39 -16.28 6.77
CA GLU A 517 13.05 -17.57 7.11
C GLU A 517 14.20 -17.93 6.15
N GLY A 518 14.52 -17.05 5.20
CA GLY A 518 15.52 -17.29 4.18
C GLY A 518 15.07 -18.29 3.12
N LYS A 519 13.76 -18.53 3.00
CA LYS A 519 13.17 -19.29 1.89
C LYS A 519 12.73 -18.33 0.80
N PHE A 520 12.51 -18.81 -0.42
CA PHE A 520 11.96 -17.98 -1.49
C PHE A 520 10.71 -17.23 -1.04
N GLY A 521 10.72 -15.91 -1.24
CA GLY A 521 9.63 -15.02 -0.87
C GLY A 521 8.78 -14.59 -2.07
N GLY A 522 7.69 -13.95 -1.73
CA GLY A 522 6.85 -13.16 -2.63
C GLY A 522 5.77 -13.93 -3.37
N ARG A 523 4.58 -13.34 -3.41
CA ARG A 523 3.40 -13.88 -4.11
C ARG A 523 2.94 -12.87 -5.15
N LEU A 524 2.91 -13.23 -6.43
CA LEU A 524 2.65 -12.28 -7.52
C LEU A 524 1.45 -12.69 -8.36
N ASP A 525 0.51 -11.75 -8.56
CA ASP A 525 -0.59 -11.91 -9.50
C ASP A 525 -0.34 -10.99 -10.71
N ILE A 526 0.22 -11.57 -11.77
CA ILE A 526 0.54 -10.89 -13.03
C ILE A 526 -0.56 -11.24 -14.01
N ARG A 527 -1.49 -10.29 -14.22
CA ARG A 527 -2.76 -10.60 -14.88
C ARG A 527 -3.17 -9.58 -15.92
N ASN A 528 -3.64 -10.04 -17.08
CA ASN A 528 -4.21 -9.18 -18.12
C ASN A 528 -3.34 -7.98 -18.52
N ASN A 529 -2.01 -8.13 -18.47
CA ASN A 529 -1.09 -7.11 -18.98
C ASN A 529 -0.85 -7.30 -20.47
N VAL A 530 -0.58 -6.21 -21.19
CA VAL A 530 -0.15 -6.21 -22.59
C VAL A 530 1.34 -5.87 -22.65
N VAL A 531 2.12 -6.71 -23.30
CA VAL A 531 3.54 -6.50 -23.56
C VAL A 531 3.78 -6.45 -25.06
N TYR A 532 4.38 -5.38 -25.56
CA TYR A 532 4.63 -5.15 -26.97
C TYR A 532 6.11 -4.88 -27.28
N ASN A 533 6.60 -5.43 -28.40
CA ASN A 533 7.93 -5.19 -28.95
C ASN A 533 9.07 -5.41 -27.94
N PHE A 534 9.05 -6.56 -27.27
CA PHE A 534 10.09 -6.99 -26.35
C PHE A 534 11.35 -7.45 -27.09
N GLY A 535 12.53 -7.21 -26.51
CA GLY A 535 13.83 -7.65 -27.03
C GLY A 535 14.19 -9.08 -26.65
N ARG A 536 15.40 -9.28 -26.11
CA ARG A 536 15.95 -10.62 -25.82
C ARG A 536 15.41 -11.27 -24.54
N ARG A 537 14.59 -10.59 -23.74
CA ARG A 537 13.96 -11.14 -22.54
C ARG A 537 12.48 -10.72 -22.47
N VAL A 538 11.69 -11.53 -21.78
CA VAL A 538 10.28 -11.27 -21.45
C VAL A 538 10.12 -11.21 -19.93
N THR A 539 9.04 -11.75 -19.35
CA THR A 539 8.95 -11.99 -17.92
C THR A 539 9.88 -13.11 -17.49
N ASP A 540 10.67 -12.87 -16.45
CA ASP A 540 11.68 -13.79 -15.96
C ASP A 540 11.93 -13.66 -14.45
N GLY A 541 12.91 -14.39 -13.91
CA GLY A 541 13.19 -14.47 -12.47
C GLY A 541 12.34 -15.53 -11.76
N GLY A 542 12.11 -15.34 -10.46
CA GLY A 542 11.24 -16.21 -9.70
C GLY A 542 10.79 -15.65 -8.35
N ALA A 543 9.67 -16.16 -7.86
CA ALA A 543 9.06 -15.85 -6.58
C ALA A 543 8.43 -17.12 -5.98
N HIS A 544 8.00 -17.07 -4.72
CA HIS A 544 7.43 -18.22 -4.03
C HIS A 544 6.22 -18.82 -4.76
N GLU A 545 5.24 -17.96 -5.07
CA GLU A 545 3.99 -18.35 -5.75
C GLU A 545 3.59 -17.28 -6.77
N VAL A 546 3.30 -17.67 -8.01
CA VAL A 546 2.97 -16.72 -9.08
C VAL A 546 1.74 -17.18 -9.84
N ASN A 547 0.72 -16.33 -9.92
CA ASN A 547 -0.38 -16.44 -10.86
C ASN A 547 -0.04 -15.61 -12.11
N PHE A 548 0.10 -16.25 -13.26
CA PHE A 548 0.40 -15.60 -14.55
C PHE A 548 -0.75 -15.87 -15.53
N VAL A 549 -1.73 -14.96 -15.54
CA VAL A 549 -3.07 -15.24 -16.11
C VAL A 549 -3.48 -14.20 -17.15
N GLY A 550 -3.94 -14.64 -18.32
CA GLY A 550 -4.61 -13.75 -19.28
C GLY A 550 -3.74 -12.65 -19.90
N ASN A 551 -2.41 -12.74 -19.82
CA ASN A 551 -1.51 -11.73 -20.36
C ASN A 551 -1.34 -11.88 -21.88
N VAL A 552 -1.08 -10.75 -22.56
CA VAL A 552 -0.87 -10.69 -24.01
C VAL A 552 0.57 -10.26 -24.29
N TYR A 553 1.34 -11.10 -24.97
CA TYR A 553 2.69 -10.76 -25.43
C TYR A 553 2.65 -10.63 -26.95
N LYS A 554 2.49 -9.40 -27.45
CA LYS A 554 2.47 -9.13 -28.89
C LYS A 554 3.91 -8.92 -29.39
N GLN A 555 4.36 -9.81 -30.27
CA GLN A 555 5.66 -9.63 -30.93
C GLN A 555 5.65 -8.34 -31.75
N GLY A 556 6.75 -7.58 -31.64
CA GLY A 556 7.02 -6.42 -32.48
C GLY A 556 8.31 -6.61 -33.31
N PRO A 557 8.74 -5.57 -34.03
CA PRO A 557 9.94 -5.58 -34.88
C PRO A 557 11.25 -6.03 -34.21
N ALA A 558 11.40 -5.87 -32.90
CA ALA A 558 12.57 -6.32 -32.12
C ALA A 558 12.42 -7.73 -31.54
N SER A 559 11.23 -8.34 -31.63
CA SER A 559 10.87 -9.57 -30.92
C SER A 559 11.13 -10.83 -31.74
N ASN A 560 11.68 -11.86 -31.08
CA ASN A 560 11.86 -13.19 -31.68
C ASN A 560 11.56 -14.37 -30.73
N LEU A 561 11.26 -14.10 -29.46
CA LEU A 561 10.95 -15.13 -28.47
C LEU A 561 9.53 -15.67 -28.68
N THR A 562 9.34 -16.96 -28.41
CA THR A 562 8.06 -17.67 -28.56
C THR A 562 7.51 -18.18 -27.23
N TYR A 563 7.84 -17.46 -26.15
CA TYR A 563 7.32 -17.67 -24.80
C TYR A 563 7.16 -16.33 -24.06
N ALA A 564 6.27 -16.29 -23.08
CA ALA A 564 5.93 -15.08 -22.32
C ALA A 564 6.56 -15.05 -20.92
N LEU A 565 6.67 -16.22 -20.28
CA LEU A 565 7.29 -16.39 -18.97
C LEU A 565 8.43 -17.41 -19.04
N ARG A 566 9.62 -17.00 -18.58
CA ARG A 566 10.74 -17.88 -18.24
C ARG A 566 10.89 -17.94 -16.72
N ALA A 567 10.28 -18.92 -16.08
CA ALA A 567 10.43 -19.17 -14.65
C ALA A 567 11.83 -19.74 -14.36
N GLN A 568 12.70 -18.94 -13.73
CA GLN A 568 14.10 -19.30 -13.51
C GLN A 568 14.28 -19.95 -12.14
N TYR A 569 14.79 -21.18 -12.14
CA TYR A 569 15.18 -21.92 -10.94
C TYR A 569 16.68 -21.89 -10.79
N GLU A 570 17.15 -20.92 -10.00
CA GLU A 570 18.56 -20.57 -9.82
C GLU A 570 18.89 -20.45 -8.34
N ASN A 571 20.11 -20.83 -7.95
CA ASN A 571 20.62 -20.83 -6.57
C ASN A 571 19.83 -21.81 -5.66
N GLN A 572 20.52 -22.76 -5.04
CA GLN A 572 19.91 -23.78 -4.17
C GLN A 572 19.44 -23.21 -2.82
N LEU A 573 18.60 -22.16 -2.88
CA LEU A 573 18.02 -21.51 -1.71
C LEU A 573 16.83 -22.33 -1.18
N PRO A 574 16.55 -22.28 0.14
CA PRO A 574 15.41 -22.94 0.74
C PRO A 574 14.06 -22.46 0.16
N GLY A 575 13.01 -23.26 0.33
CA GLY A 575 11.65 -22.94 -0.13
C GLY A 575 11.31 -23.46 -1.51
N GLN A 576 10.20 -22.97 -2.04
CA GLN A 576 9.64 -23.41 -3.33
C GLN A 576 9.35 -22.19 -4.21
N GLN A 577 9.54 -22.33 -5.53
CA GLN A 577 9.07 -21.37 -6.51
C GLN A 577 8.05 -22.07 -7.43
N GLN A 578 6.80 -21.64 -7.38
CA GLN A 578 5.68 -22.35 -8.01
C GLN A 578 4.81 -21.38 -8.80
N TYR A 579 4.25 -21.89 -9.89
CA TYR A 579 3.60 -21.05 -10.91
C TYR A 579 2.27 -21.66 -11.33
N TYR A 580 1.30 -20.79 -11.56
CA TYR A 580 0.02 -21.08 -12.20
C TYR A 580 -0.04 -20.25 -13.48
N CYS A 581 -0.31 -20.90 -14.61
CA CYS A 581 -0.23 -20.28 -15.93
C CYS A 581 -1.46 -20.64 -16.77
N GLU A 582 -2.29 -19.65 -17.07
CA GLU A 582 -3.56 -19.85 -17.77
C GLU A 582 -3.91 -18.68 -18.70
N GLY A 583 -4.52 -18.97 -19.86
CA GLY A 583 -5.21 -17.96 -20.67
C GLY A 583 -4.30 -16.92 -21.35
N ASN A 584 -2.98 -17.09 -21.32
CA ASN A 584 -2.05 -16.15 -21.92
C ASN A 584 -1.99 -16.33 -23.43
N SER A 585 -1.74 -15.25 -24.18
CA SER A 585 -1.63 -15.30 -25.63
C SER A 585 -0.40 -14.56 -26.15
N MET A 586 0.11 -15.04 -27.27
CA MET A 586 1.11 -14.38 -28.11
C MET A 586 0.62 -14.50 -29.55
N PRO A 587 -0.11 -13.48 -30.06
CA PRO A 587 -0.71 -13.54 -31.38
C PRO A 587 0.28 -13.99 -32.47
N GLY A 588 -0.09 -15.02 -33.23
CA GLY A 588 0.77 -15.66 -34.24
C GLY A 588 1.67 -16.79 -33.74
N VAL A 589 1.71 -17.06 -32.42
CA VAL A 589 2.53 -18.11 -31.80
C VAL A 589 1.68 -19.09 -30.98
N PHE A 590 0.88 -18.57 -30.03
CA PHE A 590 -0.07 -19.34 -29.21
C PHE A 590 -1.23 -18.43 -28.77
N ASP A 591 -2.39 -19.02 -28.47
CA ASP A 591 -3.57 -18.32 -27.98
C ASP A 591 -3.93 -18.71 -26.54
N GLN A 592 -4.97 -18.09 -26.00
CA GLN A 592 -5.44 -18.29 -24.62
C GLN A 592 -5.90 -19.73 -24.33
N ASP A 593 -6.37 -20.45 -25.35
CA ASP A 593 -6.92 -21.80 -25.21
C ASP A 593 -5.86 -22.89 -25.50
N SER A 594 -4.67 -22.47 -25.94
CA SER A 594 -3.52 -23.33 -26.18
C SER A 594 -3.01 -23.95 -24.88
N VAL A 595 -2.31 -25.09 -25.01
CA VAL A 595 -1.56 -25.66 -23.88
C VAL A 595 -0.48 -24.67 -23.44
N GLN A 596 -0.59 -24.20 -22.20
CA GLN A 596 0.19 -23.05 -21.72
C GLN A 596 1.66 -23.39 -21.39
N TYR A 597 1.96 -24.64 -21.03
CA TYR A 597 3.31 -25.10 -20.72
C TYR A 597 3.48 -26.59 -21.07
N ALA A 598 4.72 -27.03 -21.28
CA ALA A 598 5.01 -28.43 -21.63
C ALA A 598 4.73 -29.41 -20.48
N SER A 599 4.11 -30.56 -20.78
CA SER A 599 3.85 -31.60 -19.77
C SER A 599 5.14 -32.26 -19.26
N PRO A 600 5.23 -32.64 -17.97
CA PRO A 600 4.17 -32.55 -16.96
C PRO A 600 4.13 -31.24 -16.17
N ASP A 601 5.22 -30.49 -16.13
CA ASP A 601 5.41 -29.39 -15.17
C ASP A 601 6.12 -28.16 -15.76
N GLY A 602 6.09 -27.98 -17.08
CA GLY A 602 6.70 -26.84 -17.77
C GLY A 602 8.16 -27.03 -18.14
N THR A 603 8.76 -28.16 -17.76
CA THR A 603 10.12 -28.55 -18.20
C THR A 603 10.09 -29.14 -19.62
N GLY A 604 11.22 -29.05 -20.33
CA GLY A 604 11.43 -29.77 -21.59
C GLY A 604 11.20 -28.99 -22.89
N SER A 605 10.50 -27.84 -22.89
CA SER A 605 10.40 -26.96 -24.07
C SER A 605 10.23 -25.49 -23.70
N ASN A 606 10.83 -24.62 -24.52
CA ASN A 606 10.66 -23.18 -24.51
C ASN A 606 10.14 -22.63 -25.85
N LYS A 607 9.59 -23.50 -26.69
CA LYS A 607 9.11 -23.14 -28.03
C LYS A 607 7.60 -23.16 -28.07
N ASN A 608 7.01 -22.03 -28.46
CA ASN A 608 5.57 -21.87 -28.71
C ASN A 608 4.72 -22.27 -27.50
N VAL A 609 5.13 -21.84 -26.31
CA VAL A 609 4.44 -22.08 -25.03
C VAL A 609 4.37 -20.76 -24.27
N ALA A 610 3.30 -20.53 -23.50
CA ALA A 610 3.21 -19.33 -22.68
C ALA A 610 4.28 -19.31 -21.58
N CYS A 611 4.45 -20.43 -20.89
CA CYS A 611 5.26 -20.53 -19.69
C CYS A 611 6.27 -21.68 -19.78
N TRP A 612 7.53 -21.37 -19.43
CA TRP A 612 8.65 -22.31 -19.46
C TRP A 612 9.36 -22.34 -18.10
N ALA A 613 9.54 -23.55 -17.55
CA ALA A 613 10.40 -23.79 -16.38
C ALA A 613 11.87 -23.97 -16.81
N ASP A 614 12.69 -22.96 -16.57
CA ASP A 614 14.12 -22.99 -16.83
C ASP A 614 14.90 -23.43 -15.59
N VAL A 615 15.20 -24.73 -15.54
CA VAL A 615 15.88 -25.37 -14.42
C VAL A 615 17.35 -25.56 -14.76
N THR A 616 18.22 -24.78 -14.11
CA THR A 616 19.67 -24.82 -14.34
C THR A 616 20.46 -25.38 -13.15
N ILE A 617 19.82 -25.56 -11.99
CA ILE A 617 20.45 -26.09 -10.77
C ILE A 617 20.50 -27.62 -10.73
N SER A 618 21.51 -28.17 -10.05
CA SER A 618 21.69 -29.61 -9.84
C SER A 618 21.95 -29.94 -8.35
N PRO A 619 21.16 -30.82 -7.71
CA PRO A 619 20.01 -31.52 -8.29
C PRO A 619 18.86 -30.54 -8.60
N ALA A 620 18.05 -30.88 -9.60
CA ALA A 620 16.83 -30.13 -9.91
C ALA A 620 15.85 -30.16 -8.71
N PRO A 621 15.01 -29.12 -8.51
CA PRO A 621 13.98 -29.15 -7.48
C PRO A 621 13.05 -30.35 -7.63
N SER A 622 12.76 -31.02 -6.51
CA SER A 622 11.88 -32.20 -6.47
C SER A 622 10.39 -31.86 -6.50
N TYR A 623 10.02 -30.62 -6.17
CA TYR A 623 8.65 -30.15 -6.20
C TYR A 623 8.18 -29.84 -7.63
N ARG A 624 6.85 -29.84 -7.83
CA ARG A 624 6.21 -29.48 -9.11
C ARG A 624 6.34 -27.97 -9.36
N LYS A 625 6.61 -27.58 -10.61
CA LYS A 625 6.87 -26.19 -11.00
C LYS A 625 5.60 -25.46 -11.39
N PHE A 626 4.83 -26.02 -12.33
CA PHE A 626 3.54 -25.48 -12.78
C PHE A 626 2.35 -26.29 -12.28
N TYR A 627 1.36 -25.61 -11.72
CA TYR A 627 0.10 -26.14 -11.17
C TYR A 627 -1.11 -25.73 -12.02
N ASP A 628 -2.25 -26.37 -11.77
CA ASP A 628 -3.52 -26.22 -12.47
C ASP A 628 -4.55 -25.35 -11.71
N GLN A 629 -4.20 -24.83 -10.54
CA GLN A 629 -5.04 -23.95 -9.73
C GLN A 629 -4.25 -22.74 -9.25
N PRO A 630 -4.90 -21.57 -9.08
CA PRO A 630 -4.26 -20.39 -8.52
C PRO A 630 -3.93 -20.57 -7.04
N PHE A 631 -2.85 -19.92 -6.59
CA PHE A 631 -2.38 -20.04 -5.20
C PHE A 631 -3.13 -19.15 -4.20
N PHE A 632 -3.78 -18.10 -4.69
CA PHE A 632 -4.52 -17.12 -3.88
C PHE A 632 -5.55 -16.35 -4.73
N PRO A 633 -6.60 -15.78 -4.11
CA PRO A 633 -7.58 -14.95 -4.81
C PRO A 633 -6.95 -13.71 -5.44
N SER A 634 -7.43 -13.33 -6.63
CA SER A 634 -6.88 -12.19 -7.38
C SER A 634 -7.38 -10.84 -6.90
N TYR A 635 -8.68 -10.75 -6.59
CA TYR A 635 -9.41 -9.49 -6.41
C TYR A 635 -9.32 -8.54 -7.60
N VAL A 636 -9.12 -9.08 -8.81
CA VAL A 636 -9.13 -8.37 -10.09
C VAL A 636 -10.19 -9.01 -10.99
N GLU A 637 -11.02 -8.18 -11.62
CA GLU A 637 -11.90 -8.62 -12.71
C GLU A 637 -11.03 -9.15 -13.85
N THR A 638 -11.09 -10.46 -14.07
CA THR A 638 -10.23 -11.14 -15.04
C THR A 638 -10.95 -11.29 -16.38
N GLN A 639 -10.31 -10.88 -17.47
CA GLN A 639 -10.83 -11.07 -18.82
C GLN A 639 -10.01 -12.11 -19.59
N PRO A 640 -10.59 -12.74 -20.63
CA PRO A 640 -9.81 -13.44 -21.65
C PRO A 640 -8.75 -12.50 -22.25
N SER A 641 -7.59 -13.02 -22.63
CA SER A 641 -6.48 -12.17 -23.09
C SER A 641 -6.82 -11.33 -24.33
N THR A 642 -7.72 -11.81 -25.17
CA THR A 642 -8.27 -11.07 -26.33
C THR A 642 -9.03 -9.80 -25.95
N GLU A 643 -9.82 -9.84 -24.87
CA GLU A 643 -10.56 -8.68 -24.34
C GLU A 643 -9.63 -7.79 -23.50
N ALA A 644 -8.73 -8.38 -22.71
CA ALA A 644 -7.71 -7.65 -21.96
C ALA A 644 -6.86 -6.75 -22.87
N TYR A 645 -6.46 -7.23 -24.05
CA TYR A 645 -5.76 -6.42 -25.06
C TYR A 645 -6.51 -5.12 -25.39
N LYS A 646 -7.82 -5.22 -25.61
CA LYS A 646 -8.68 -4.10 -26.01
C LYS A 646 -8.84 -3.10 -24.88
N ARG A 647 -9.08 -3.59 -23.66
CA ARG A 647 -9.23 -2.74 -22.46
C ARG A 647 -7.94 -2.03 -22.07
N VAL A 648 -6.81 -2.74 -22.06
CA VAL A 648 -5.50 -2.15 -21.73
C VAL A 648 -5.12 -1.03 -22.68
N LEU A 649 -5.30 -1.24 -24.00
CA LEU A 649 -5.00 -0.17 -24.95
C LEU A 649 -5.94 1.02 -24.83
N SER A 650 -7.10 0.86 -24.19
CA SER A 650 -8.10 1.92 -24.03
C SER A 650 -7.99 2.68 -22.70
N ASP A 651 -7.23 2.19 -21.72
CA ASP A 651 -7.23 2.76 -20.36
C ASP A 651 -5.91 2.65 -19.58
N ALA A 652 -4.82 2.20 -20.21
CA ALA A 652 -3.51 2.20 -19.57
C ALA A 652 -2.85 3.59 -19.58
N GLY A 653 -1.95 3.84 -18.63
CA GLY A 653 -1.17 5.08 -18.58
C GLY A 653 -1.98 6.31 -18.19
N VAL A 654 -1.37 7.49 -18.36
CA VAL A 654 -1.99 8.76 -17.96
C VAL A 654 -3.02 9.19 -19.00
N SER A 655 -4.30 9.06 -18.68
CA SER A 655 -5.43 9.49 -19.53
C SER A 655 -5.88 10.93 -19.26
N GLN A 656 -5.72 11.39 -18.02
CA GLN A 656 -6.11 12.72 -17.53
C GLN A 656 -4.90 13.55 -17.08
N PRO A 657 -4.88 14.86 -17.35
CA PRO A 657 -5.87 15.61 -18.15
C PRO A 657 -5.78 15.30 -19.65
N VAL A 658 -4.68 14.67 -20.11
CA VAL A 658 -4.49 14.29 -21.51
C VAL A 658 -3.49 13.15 -21.66
N VAL A 659 -3.73 12.30 -22.68
CA VAL A 659 -2.74 11.37 -23.21
C VAL A 659 -1.73 12.17 -24.03
N ASP A 660 -0.45 12.11 -23.66
CA ASP A 660 0.59 12.89 -24.33
C ASP A 660 1.01 12.27 -25.68
N ASN A 661 1.84 12.98 -26.45
CA ASN A 661 2.22 12.53 -27.79
C ASN A 661 3.08 11.26 -27.75
N HIS A 662 3.90 11.11 -26.71
CA HIS A 662 4.69 9.89 -26.49
C HIS A 662 3.78 8.69 -26.28
N ASP A 663 2.89 8.73 -25.30
CA ASP A 663 1.99 7.63 -24.95
C ASP A 663 1.03 7.32 -26.13
N SER A 664 0.54 8.36 -26.82
CA SER A 664 -0.26 8.20 -28.05
C SER A 664 0.48 7.43 -29.14
N ARG A 665 1.79 7.70 -29.33
CA ARG A 665 2.63 6.93 -30.26
C ARG A 665 2.73 5.47 -29.82
N ILE A 666 2.98 5.22 -28.54
CA ILE A 666 3.11 3.86 -28.00
C ILE A 666 1.83 3.05 -28.22
N PHE A 667 0.65 3.64 -28.00
CA PHE A 667 -0.62 2.99 -28.32
C PHE A 667 -0.74 2.64 -29.80
N ASN A 668 -0.49 3.61 -30.68
CA ASN A 668 -0.60 3.42 -32.11
C ASN A 668 0.37 2.32 -32.61
N GLU A 669 1.63 2.35 -32.18
CA GLU A 669 2.63 1.34 -32.52
C GLU A 669 2.23 -0.06 -32.01
N THR A 670 1.64 -0.13 -30.82
CA THR A 670 1.13 -1.38 -30.26
C THR A 670 -0.07 -1.91 -31.03
N LEU A 671 -0.98 -1.07 -31.50
CA LEU A 671 -2.14 -1.46 -32.31
C LEU A 671 -1.69 -1.97 -33.68
N THR A 672 -0.88 -1.19 -34.39
CA THR A 672 -0.45 -1.48 -35.76
C THR A 672 0.67 -2.52 -35.85
N GLY A 673 1.36 -2.82 -34.75
CA GLY A 673 2.53 -3.70 -34.76
C GLY A 673 3.74 -3.06 -35.45
N THR A 674 3.89 -1.75 -35.34
CA THR A 674 4.97 -0.98 -35.99
C THR A 674 5.92 -0.34 -34.98
N TYR A 675 6.88 0.43 -35.48
CA TYR A 675 7.79 1.28 -34.70
C TYR A 675 8.05 2.57 -35.48
N THR A 676 8.26 3.69 -34.79
CA THR A 676 8.64 4.97 -35.44
C THR A 676 10.15 5.21 -35.34
N TYR A 677 10.74 4.92 -34.17
CA TYR A 677 12.13 5.25 -33.85
C TYR A 677 12.96 4.00 -33.57
N LYS A 678 14.28 4.14 -33.60
CA LYS A 678 15.23 3.05 -33.30
C LYS A 678 16.35 3.58 -32.44
N GLY A 679 16.99 2.70 -31.67
CA GLY A 679 18.16 3.05 -30.87
C GLY A 679 19.30 3.60 -31.73
N SER A 680 19.82 4.78 -31.39
CA SER A 680 20.92 5.41 -32.13
C SER A 680 22.26 4.67 -32.01
N LYS A 681 22.44 3.83 -30.98
CA LYS A 681 23.66 3.06 -30.74
C LYS A 681 23.45 1.56 -31.01
N SER A 682 22.37 0.98 -30.51
CA SER A 682 22.03 -0.44 -30.65
C SER A 682 21.46 -0.78 -32.03
N GLY A 683 20.82 0.19 -32.70
CA GLY A 683 20.11 -0.02 -33.96
C GLY A 683 18.81 -0.81 -33.82
N LYS A 684 18.37 -1.13 -32.59
CA LYS A 684 17.17 -1.92 -32.31
C LYS A 684 15.90 -1.15 -32.66
N LEU A 685 14.97 -1.85 -33.33
CA LEU A 685 13.74 -1.24 -33.86
C LEU A 685 12.73 -1.02 -32.74
N GLY A 686 12.44 0.25 -32.45
CA GLY A 686 11.57 0.64 -31.35
C GLY A 686 12.24 0.64 -29.97
N LEU A 687 13.48 0.18 -29.79
CA LEU A 687 14.17 0.22 -28.49
C LEU A 687 15.20 1.34 -28.51
N ILE A 688 14.89 2.46 -27.86
CA ILE A 688 15.71 3.67 -27.91
C ILE A 688 16.89 3.58 -26.93
N ASP A 689 17.99 4.27 -27.24
CA ASP A 689 19.19 4.33 -26.41
C ASP A 689 19.33 5.67 -25.67
N ASN A 690 18.65 6.70 -26.16
CA ASN A 690 18.68 8.05 -25.63
C ASN A 690 17.34 8.77 -25.92
N PRO A 691 16.87 9.67 -25.04
CA PRO A 691 15.68 10.48 -25.32
C PRO A 691 15.77 11.26 -26.66
N ALA A 692 16.98 11.65 -27.09
CA ALA A 692 17.19 12.32 -28.38
C ALA A 692 16.79 11.45 -29.60
N ASP A 693 16.73 10.13 -29.47
CA ASP A 693 16.30 9.22 -30.55
C ASP A 693 14.85 9.50 -30.97
N VAL A 694 14.06 10.07 -30.06
CA VAL A 694 12.64 10.43 -30.26
C VAL A 694 12.41 11.94 -30.28
N GLY A 695 13.47 12.74 -30.30
CA GLY A 695 13.39 14.20 -30.27
C GLY A 695 13.42 14.84 -28.87
N GLY A 696 13.64 14.05 -27.81
CA GLY A 696 13.63 14.52 -26.43
C GLY A 696 12.21 14.61 -25.85
N LEU A 697 12.11 15.23 -24.66
CA LEU A 697 10.82 15.49 -24.05
C LEU A 697 10.02 16.47 -24.91
N GLU A 698 8.77 16.14 -25.20
CA GLU A 698 7.88 17.06 -25.90
C GLU A 698 7.60 18.32 -25.07
N ASP A 699 7.02 19.34 -25.69
CA ASP A 699 6.70 20.58 -25.00
C ASP A 699 5.57 20.38 -23.96
N PHE A 700 5.87 20.71 -22.70
CA PHE A 700 4.97 20.70 -21.54
C PHE A 700 4.93 22.12 -20.95
N PRO A 701 4.11 23.01 -21.53
CA PRO A 701 4.06 24.41 -21.09
C PRO A 701 3.57 24.52 -19.65
N THR A 702 4.11 25.51 -18.92
CA THR A 702 3.59 25.87 -17.59
C THR A 702 2.18 26.44 -17.74
N VAL A 703 1.21 25.81 -17.06
CA VAL A 703 -0.17 26.28 -16.99
C VAL A 703 -0.57 26.36 -15.53
N THR A 704 -1.15 27.47 -15.09
CA THR A 704 -1.63 27.66 -13.72
C THR A 704 -3.15 27.79 -13.74
N ARG A 705 -3.82 27.20 -12.75
CA ARG A 705 -5.26 27.38 -12.52
C ARG A 705 -5.53 28.82 -12.11
N GLU A 706 -6.65 29.36 -12.58
CA GLU A 706 -7.16 30.63 -12.08
C GLU A 706 -7.58 30.48 -10.62
N ALA A 707 -7.43 31.54 -9.82
CA ALA A 707 -7.81 31.51 -8.40
C ALA A 707 -9.31 31.28 -8.18
N SER A 708 -10.15 31.45 -9.20
CA SER A 708 -11.59 31.13 -9.14
C SER A 708 -11.90 29.66 -9.46
N TRP A 709 -10.89 28.82 -9.63
CA TRP A 709 -11.11 27.39 -9.87
C TRP A 709 -11.47 26.65 -8.59
N ASP A 710 -10.80 27.01 -7.49
CA ASP A 710 -10.95 26.51 -6.12
C ASP A 710 -10.71 27.73 -5.22
N ALA A 711 -11.77 28.49 -4.98
CA ALA A 711 -11.69 29.81 -4.34
C ALA A 711 -11.56 29.72 -2.82
N ASP A 712 -12.01 28.62 -2.20
CA ASP A 712 -11.94 28.39 -0.77
C ASP A 712 -10.74 27.53 -0.33
N GLY A 713 -10.03 26.93 -1.29
CA GLY A 713 -8.76 26.23 -1.10
C GLY A 713 -8.92 24.86 -0.46
N ASP A 714 -10.06 24.20 -0.66
CA ASP A 714 -10.36 22.89 -0.09
C ASP A 714 -9.91 21.72 -1.00
N GLY A 715 -9.28 22.01 -2.14
CA GLY A 715 -8.80 21.04 -3.12
C GLY A 715 -9.86 20.59 -4.13
N ILE A 716 -11.07 21.13 -4.04
CA ILE A 716 -12.23 20.83 -4.88
C ILE A 716 -12.47 22.04 -5.77
N ALA A 717 -12.87 21.79 -7.02
CA ALA A 717 -13.22 22.91 -7.87
C ALA A 717 -14.60 23.48 -7.50
N ASP A 718 -14.78 24.81 -7.51
CA ASP A 718 -16.03 25.49 -7.12
C ASP A 718 -17.28 24.96 -7.87
N TRP A 719 -17.12 24.43 -9.10
CA TRP A 719 -18.21 23.84 -9.87
C TRP A 719 -18.64 22.44 -9.40
N TRP A 720 -17.83 21.79 -8.57
CA TRP A 720 -18.15 20.53 -7.90
C TRP A 720 -18.82 20.77 -6.54
N ASP A 721 -18.69 21.96 -5.95
CA ASP A 721 -19.26 22.28 -4.63
C ASP A 721 -20.73 21.89 -4.49
N GLY A 722 -21.04 21.28 -3.34
CA GLY A 722 -22.37 20.72 -3.07
C GLY A 722 -22.62 19.34 -3.70
N SER A 723 -21.68 18.81 -4.49
CA SER A 723 -21.69 17.41 -4.91
C SER A 723 -21.18 16.48 -3.79
N THR A 724 -21.67 15.25 -3.78
CA THR A 724 -21.23 14.23 -2.80
C THR A 724 -19.94 13.54 -3.26
N GLY A 725 -19.24 12.89 -2.33
CA GLY A 725 -18.16 11.95 -2.68
C GLY A 725 -18.64 10.69 -3.44
N GLY A 726 -19.94 10.39 -3.36
CA GLY A 726 -20.50 9.07 -3.63
C GLY A 726 -20.51 8.20 -2.36
N ASP A 727 -21.08 7.01 -2.46
CA ASP A 727 -21.20 6.10 -1.31
C ASP A 727 -19.81 5.71 -0.75
N GLY A 728 -19.55 6.06 0.51
CA GLY A 728 -18.31 5.72 1.22
C GLY A 728 -17.11 6.61 0.89
N TYR A 729 -17.30 7.77 0.26
CA TYR A 729 -16.23 8.71 -0.11
C TYR A 729 -16.45 10.13 0.42
N GLU A 730 -15.36 10.81 0.79
CA GLU A 730 -15.37 12.24 1.12
C GLU A 730 -15.62 13.09 -0.14
N PRO A 731 -16.14 14.34 -0.04
CA PRO A 731 -16.36 15.20 -1.21
C PRO A 731 -15.13 15.34 -2.13
N ILE A 732 -13.94 15.51 -1.55
CA ILE A 732 -12.68 15.57 -2.30
C ILE A 732 -12.37 14.25 -3.01
N GLU A 733 -12.70 13.10 -2.41
CA GLU A 733 -12.52 11.81 -3.05
C GLU A 733 -13.43 11.68 -4.28
N GLY A 734 -14.69 12.13 -4.18
CA GLY A 734 -15.59 12.21 -5.32
C GLY A 734 -15.03 13.07 -6.45
N TYR A 735 -14.56 14.27 -6.12
CA TYR A 735 -13.96 15.19 -7.08
C TYR A 735 -12.74 14.58 -7.78
N ILE A 736 -11.75 14.06 -7.03
CA ILE A 736 -10.56 13.47 -7.64
C ILE A 736 -10.85 12.17 -8.40
N ASN A 737 -11.91 11.45 -8.05
CA ASN A 737 -12.39 10.27 -8.79
C ASN A 737 -13.01 10.69 -10.12
N PHE A 738 -13.90 11.68 -10.13
CA PHE A 738 -14.45 12.27 -11.36
C PHE A 738 -13.33 12.78 -12.28
N MET A 739 -12.37 13.50 -11.72
CA MET A 739 -11.22 14.04 -12.47
C MET A 739 -10.32 12.95 -13.04
N ALA A 740 -10.32 11.74 -12.45
CA ALA A 740 -9.45 10.64 -12.88
C ALA A 740 -10.05 9.81 -14.02
N ASP A 741 -11.38 9.79 -14.10
CA ASP A 741 -12.11 9.07 -15.13
C ASP A 741 -12.34 9.95 -16.38
N PRO A 742 -12.67 9.38 -17.54
CA PRO A 742 -13.03 10.14 -18.74
C PRO A 742 -14.19 11.09 -18.46
N HIS A 743 -13.99 12.38 -18.74
CA HIS A 743 -15.00 13.39 -18.52
C HIS A 743 -14.88 14.57 -19.49
N VAL A 744 -15.91 15.40 -19.55
CA VAL A 744 -15.94 16.67 -20.28
C VAL A 744 -16.59 17.78 -19.47
N TYR A 745 -16.31 19.02 -19.88
CA TYR A 745 -16.96 20.22 -19.36
C TYR A 745 -17.86 20.82 -20.43
N VAL A 746 -19.05 21.29 -20.02
CA VAL A 746 -20.03 21.93 -20.90
C VAL A 746 -20.79 23.00 -20.12
N ALA A 747 -21.20 24.07 -20.79
CA ALA A 747 -22.06 25.08 -20.16
C ALA A 747 -23.54 24.69 -20.25
N PRO A 748 -24.41 25.16 -19.34
CA PRO A 748 -25.85 24.94 -19.43
C PRO A 748 -26.42 25.28 -20.81
N GLY A 749 -27.28 24.41 -21.33
CA GLY A 749 -27.92 24.55 -22.64
C GLY A 749 -26.96 24.46 -23.84
N LYS A 750 -25.71 24.02 -23.65
CA LYS A 750 -24.72 23.79 -24.72
C LYS A 750 -24.46 22.30 -24.95
N SER A 751 -23.76 22.01 -26.03
CA SER A 751 -23.38 20.65 -26.40
C SER A 751 -21.87 20.51 -26.53
N VAL A 752 -21.40 19.29 -26.27
CA VAL A 752 -20.01 18.85 -26.44
C VAL A 752 -19.98 17.54 -27.22
N ILE A 753 -18.93 17.35 -28.04
CA ILE A 753 -18.76 16.17 -28.89
C ILE A 753 -17.50 15.41 -28.46
N VAL A 754 -17.61 14.10 -28.30
CA VAL A 754 -16.53 13.18 -27.91
C VAL A 754 -16.32 12.12 -28.98
N ASP A 755 -15.06 11.83 -29.35
CA ASP A 755 -14.73 10.68 -30.20
C ASP A 755 -14.60 9.42 -29.33
N LEU A 756 -15.53 8.49 -29.51
CA LEU A 756 -15.55 7.21 -28.80
C LEU A 756 -14.42 6.28 -29.25
N LYS A 757 -13.81 6.51 -30.42
CA LYS A 757 -12.62 5.74 -30.83
C LYS A 757 -11.42 6.00 -29.94
N ASP A 758 -11.25 7.22 -29.44
CA ASP A 758 -10.13 7.53 -28.55
C ASP A 758 -10.32 6.89 -27.17
N LEU A 759 -11.58 6.82 -26.72
CA LEU A 759 -12.01 6.20 -25.46
C LEU A 759 -11.94 4.67 -25.48
N PHE A 760 -12.15 4.05 -26.64
CA PHE A 760 -12.19 2.61 -26.84
C PHE A 760 -11.19 2.13 -27.91
N ARG A 761 -9.99 2.73 -27.94
CA ARG A 761 -9.04 2.56 -29.05
C ARG A 761 -8.59 1.13 -29.31
N GLY A 762 -8.69 0.24 -28.32
CA GLY A 762 -8.40 -1.18 -28.49
C GLY A 762 -9.43 -1.95 -29.32
N PHE A 763 -10.64 -1.42 -29.51
CA PHE A 763 -11.74 -2.07 -30.23
C PHE A 763 -11.71 -1.73 -31.73
N GLU A 764 -10.72 -2.25 -32.46
CA GLU A 764 -10.49 -1.91 -33.88
C GLU A 764 -11.44 -2.63 -34.86
N LYS A 765 -12.10 -3.70 -34.42
CA LYS A 765 -12.74 -4.69 -35.30
C LYS A 765 -14.21 -4.39 -35.53
N LYS A 766 -14.48 -3.39 -36.37
CA LYS A 766 -15.84 -2.89 -36.67
C LYS A 766 -16.59 -2.49 -35.39
N PRO A 767 -16.07 -1.54 -34.60
CA PRO A 767 -16.72 -1.12 -33.37
C PRO A 767 -18.07 -0.45 -33.67
N THR A 768 -19.02 -0.72 -32.78
CA THR A 768 -20.33 -0.07 -32.71
C THR A 768 -20.48 0.49 -31.31
N PHE A 769 -21.11 1.66 -31.21
CA PHE A 769 -21.20 2.40 -29.96
C PHE A 769 -22.64 2.71 -29.60
N THR A 770 -22.93 2.69 -28.31
CA THR A 770 -24.21 3.11 -27.75
C THR A 770 -23.98 3.92 -26.48
N ALA A 771 -24.93 4.77 -26.14
CA ALA A 771 -24.93 5.53 -24.89
C ALA A 771 -26.25 5.32 -24.14
N ALA A 772 -26.19 5.39 -22.82
CA ALA A 772 -27.35 5.39 -21.93
C ALA A 772 -27.10 6.34 -20.74
N GLY A 773 -28.15 6.65 -19.97
CA GLY A 773 -28.08 7.62 -18.87
C GLY A 773 -28.37 9.05 -19.35
N ALA A 774 -27.65 10.03 -18.78
CA ALA A 774 -27.85 11.48 -18.93
C ALA A 774 -29.06 12.03 -18.17
N ASP A 775 -28.93 12.16 -16.84
CA ASP A 775 -30.02 12.67 -15.99
C ASP A 775 -30.22 14.18 -16.12
N LYS A 776 -29.17 14.93 -16.51
CA LYS A 776 -29.18 16.40 -16.65
C LYS A 776 -29.08 16.88 -18.10
N GLY A 777 -29.20 15.97 -19.06
CA GLY A 777 -29.05 16.29 -20.48
C GLY A 777 -29.56 15.18 -21.39
N ASN A 778 -28.98 15.10 -22.59
CA ASN A 778 -29.23 14.03 -23.55
C ASN A 778 -27.95 13.69 -24.30
N VAL A 779 -27.74 12.41 -24.61
CA VAL A 779 -26.61 11.92 -25.40
C VAL A 779 -27.07 11.20 -26.66
N GLU A 780 -26.53 11.62 -27.81
CA GLU A 780 -26.78 10.99 -29.10
C GLU A 780 -25.48 10.44 -29.68
N VAL A 781 -25.51 9.22 -30.20
CA VAL A 781 -24.36 8.56 -30.81
C VAL A 781 -24.56 8.41 -32.31
N GLU A 782 -23.69 9.03 -33.10
CA GLU A 782 -23.64 8.89 -34.56
C GLU A 782 -22.25 8.42 -35.00
N GLY A 783 -22.15 7.18 -35.51
CA GLY A 783 -20.88 6.58 -35.86
C GLY A 783 -20.00 6.40 -34.62
N SER A 784 -18.85 7.07 -34.56
CA SER A 784 -17.98 7.11 -33.38
C SER A 784 -18.12 8.36 -32.54
N TRP A 785 -19.04 9.26 -32.86
CA TRP A 785 -19.20 10.53 -32.16
C TRP A 785 -20.35 10.44 -31.18
N ALA A 786 -20.10 10.77 -29.91
CA ALA A 786 -21.14 11.03 -28.92
C ALA A 786 -21.31 12.55 -28.77
N THR A 787 -22.53 13.04 -28.99
CA THR A 787 -22.90 14.44 -28.72
C THR A 787 -23.73 14.48 -27.46
N TYR A 788 -23.17 15.05 -26.39
CA TYR A 788 -23.92 15.35 -25.17
C TYR A 788 -24.45 16.77 -25.24
N THR A 789 -25.74 16.97 -24.96
CA THR A 789 -26.38 18.29 -24.86
C THR A 789 -26.88 18.47 -23.43
N ALA A 790 -26.31 19.43 -22.72
CA ALA A 790 -26.70 19.78 -21.37
C ALA A 790 -28.08 20.45 -21.35
N GLY A 791 -28.86 20.15 -20.31
CA GLY A 791 -30.01 20.96 -19.93
C GLY A 791 -29.59 22.32 -19.35
N ASP A 792 -30.57 23.06 -18.81
CA ASP A 792 -30.33 24.39 -18.23
C ASP A 792 -29.76 24.34 -16.80
N GLU A 793 -29.73 23.16 -16.16
CA GLU A 793 -29.25 22.99 -14.80
C GLU A 793 -27.75 22.69 -14.74
N ALA A 794 -27.03 23.39 -13.87
CA ALA A 794 -25.65 23.07 -13.52
C ALA A 794 -25.56 21.78 -12.67
N GLY A 795 -24.35 21.24 -12.56
CA GLY A 795 -24.00 20.10 -11.72
C GLY A 795 -23.28 18.99 -12.48
N ILE A 796 -23.22 17.81 -11.86
CA ILE A 796 -22.54 16.63 -12.40
C ILE A 796 -23.57 15.66 -12.98
N ASP A 797 -23.29 15.18 -14.18
CA ASP A 797 -24.03 14.10 -14.85
C ASP A 797 -23.07 12.95 -15.20
N TYR A 798 -23.64 11.76 -15.35
CA TYR A 798 -22.92 10.56 -15.74
C TYR A 798 -23.65 9.86 -16.88
N ILE A 799 -22.89 9.49 -17.91
CA ILE A 799 -23.39 8.68 -19.02
C ILE A 799 -22.61 7.38 -19.11
N GLU A 800 -23.29 6.32 -19.53
CA GLU A 800 -22.69 5.02 -19.78
C GLU A 800 -22.45 4.89 -21.28
N LEU A 801 -21.18 4.80 -21.67
CA LEU A 801 -20.76 4.60 -23.05
C LEU A 801 -20.36 3.14 -23.24
N THR A 802 -20.98 2.46 -24.21
CA THR A 802 -20.70 1.05 -24.51
C THR A 802 -20.11 0.91 -25.90
N VAL A 803 -19.03 0.13 -26.01
CA VAL A 803 -18.51 -0.37 -27.29
C VAL A 803 -18.82 -1.86 -27.43
N LYS A 804 -19.13 -2.29 -28.66
CA LYS A 804 -19.17 -3.69 -29.09
C LYS A 804 -18.43 -3.86 -30.40
N ASP A 805 -17.71 -4.95 -30.57
CA ASP A 805 -17.01 -5.23 -31.83
C ASP A 805 -17.42 -6.57 -32.47
N SER A 806 -16.96 -6.79 -33.69
CA SER A 806 -17.29 -7.99 -34.48
C SER A 806 -16.62 -9.28 -34.01
N GLU A 807 -15.73 -9.22 -33.02
CA GLU A 807 -15.10 -10.37 -32.37
C GLU A 807 -15.81 -10.76 -31.06
N GLY A 808 -16.90 -10.07 -30.71
CA GLY A 808 -17.69 -10.34 -29.50
C GLY A 808 -17.20 -9.59 -28.26
N GLY A 809 -16.19 -8.72 -28.38
CA GLY A 809 -15.75 -7.85 -27.30
C GLY A 809 -16.81 -6.82 -26.95
N SER A 810 -16.98 -6.53 -25.66
CA SER A 810 -17.93 -5.55 -25.17
C SER A 810 -17.44 -4.91 -23.88
N TRP A 811 -17.49 -3.59 -23.82
CA TRP A 811 -17.13 -2.85 -22.62
C TRP A 811 -17.98 -1.61 -22.47
N THR A 812 -18.49 -1.40 -21.25
CA THR A 812 -19.20 -0.19 -20.85
C THR A 812 -18.32 0.59 -19.88
N ARG A 813 -18.24 1.90 -20.08
CA ARG A 813 -17.52 2.82 -19.21
C ARG A 813 -18.45 3.96 -18.80
N THR A 814 -18.41 4.29 -17.52
CA THR A 814 -18.92 5.56 -17.01
C THR A 814 -18.10 6.71 -17.56
N PHE A 815 -18.78 7.78 -17.94
CA PHE A 815 -18.20 9.01 -18.48
C PHE A 815 -18.85 10.21 -17.81
N GLY A 816 -18.02 11.07 -17.21
CA GLY A 816 -18.48 12.22 -16.45
C GLY A 816 -18.78 13.44 -17.32
N VAL A 817 -19.77 14.23 -16.94
CA VAL A 817 -20.03 15.54 -17.54
C VAL A 817 -20.21 16.56 -16.42
N ALA A 818 -19.35 17.57 -16.36
CA ALA A 818 -19.56 18.71 -15.47
C ALA A 818 -20.21 19.86 -16.24
N ILE A 819 -21.35 20.31 -15.74
CA ILE A 819 -22.19 21.35 -16.33
C ILE A 819 -22.06 22.60 -15.47
N PHE A 820 -21.38 23.63 -15.96
CA PHE A 820 -21.19 24.88 -15.21
C PHE A 820 -20.96 26.10 -16.10
N GLU A 821 -21.31 27.27 -15.59
CA GLU A 821 -21.08 28.54 -16.30
C GLU A 821 -19.60 28.82 -16.48
N GLY A 822 -19.21 29.29 -17.66
CA GLY A 822 -17.80 29.52 -17.98
C GLY A 822 -16.98 28.25 -18.23
N ALA A 823 -17.62 27.08 -18.32
CA ALA A 823 -16.97 25.86 -18.79
C ALA A 823 -16.20 26.13 -20.10
N PRO A 824 -14.93 25.72 -20.21
CA PRO A 824 -14.13 25.99 -21.39
C PRO A 824 -14.81 25.37 -22.61
N ALA A 825 -14.88 26.12 -23.71
CA ALA A 825 -15.51 25.66 -24.93
C ALA A 825 -14.77 24.43 -25.47
N SER A 826 -15.28 23.24 -25.15
CA SER A 826 -14.77 21.95 -25.59
C SER A 826 -15.28 21.65 -27.01
N GLY A 827 -14.67 22.31 -28.00
CA GLY A 827 -14.67 21.80 -29.37
C GLY A 827 -13.58 20.73 -29.50
N PRO A 828 -13.68 19.79 -30.47
CA PRO A 828 -12.61 18.82 -30.72
C PRO A 828 -11.27 19.55 -30.87
N PRO A 829 -10.13 18.94 -30.48
CA PRO A 829 -8.82 19.47 -30.81
C PRO A 829 -8.82 19.79 -32.31
N LYS A 830 -8.56 21.04 -32.69
CA LYS A 830 -8.45 21.44 -34.10
C LYS A 830 -7.31 20.65 -34.74
N CYS A 831 -7.61 19.48 -35.32
CA CYS A 831 -6.68 18.72 -36.14
C CYS A 831 -7.26 18.44 -37.52
N ARG A 832 -6.84 19.30 -38.45
CA ARG A 832 -6.51 19.03 -39.87
C ARG A 832 -7.63 18.58 -40.82
N ARG A 833 -8.37 19.57 -41.35
CA ARG A 833 -8.68 19.61 -42.80
C ARG A 833 -7.55 20.34 -43.54
N ALA A 834 -6.52 19.61 -43.92
CA ALA A 834 -5.54 19.91 -44.99
C ALA A 834 -4.76 18.60 -45.19
N MET A 835 -4.70 17.90 -46.31
CA MET A 835 -4.94 18.20 -47.72
C MET A 835 -5.58 16.96 -48.38
N GLN A 836 -6.62 17.17 -49.19
CA GLN A 836 -6.84 16.41 -50.41
C GLN A 836 -6.51 17.37 -51.56
N VAL A 837 -5.32 17.23 -52.14
CA VAL A 837 -4.99 17.41 -53.57
C VAL A 837 -3.87 16.42 -53.87
#